data_AF-A0A538RUU5-F1
#
_entry.id   AF-A0A538RUU5-F1
#
_cell.length_a   1.000
_cell.length_b   1.000
_cell.length_c   1.000
_cell.angle_alpha   90.00
_cell.angle_beta   90.00
_cell.angle_gamma   90.00
#
_symmetry.space_group_name_H-M   'P 1'
#
loop_
_entity.id
_entity.type
_entity.pdbx_description
1 polymer ?
#
loop_
_entity_poly.entity_id
_entity_poly.type
_entity_poly.pdbx_seq_one_letter_code
_entity_poly.pdbx_strand_id
1 'polypeptide(L)'
;MPLALSRTQDDKGRVQWTLFGGSEQGPARGFWKSFYTSPGRERPPDEALAFVRRLLGTVYDEPAAKLTDLRAAGFRILPEEKPLLDFWGEGPLPAWTKPYILSSGEPVSDITYLLTFRPFGQLPPAVREAYLAGRLHLLPCPGSLVFWGPPGYLKLQHELPMATQIPLLHSLVRHEGPNGIRIPQSGWLHEPRPGQPEPGDFHGPLRNTYRRTHRWGRVHRDENELAIGGHEDKLMHVLFSTAGDDMGLYGKPMARNAQLWSHDLRLILDGPNATPDDIRKAVQLMHEGGLFGYRFQFPAMRVGRHEVYWHRPLVAYMSPALDRAIVLHNSPAGYCTAYRADKPNLARPVEMWPNVLKRTLHTAAIELFCHAQDLRPHLTVRNLRKLLDTHHLLGGKPLPYSLARQLLTLSKKETLEDWLHGLVARASDRERGCWFVEELRRLIASPVPPLHGIATRGASEGTAKGRKGGPASLTLEQTARRSFEVAYWKTIAFLAESKYLTKNNADCVRDMVSQAAVAHHHRDLEALGDYLLDYYTRAVKKARMTGKALVGDLPFTWRTDFNFSLFGGWLNNQEGHTHERDLILVIPGRDRKRAVIMSDHYDTAYMEDHFSKEHGGTGARVAAAGADDNYSATAAMMLAAPIFLKLSRQGKLACDIWLVHLTGEEFPADCLGARHLCQRLVEGTLKMRLRDGRLHDLSKTRVQGVYVADMIAHNN
;
A
#
# COMPACT_ATOMS: atom_id res chain seq x y z
N MET A 1 6.44 -20.94 -15.42
CA MET A 1 5.65 -21.02 -14.17
C MET A 1 4.75 -19.78 -14.06
N PRO A 2 3.40 -19.87 -14.05
CA PRO A 2 2.54 -18.69 -13.91
C PRO A 2 2.41 -18.23 -12.46
N LEU A 3 2.71 -16.95 -12.22
CA LEU A 3 2.64 -16.29 -10.92
C LEU A 3 1.29 -15.58 -10.73
N ALA A 4 0.75 -15.59 -9.52
CA ALA A 4 -0.36 -14.71 -9.11
C ALA A 4 0.19 -13.44 -8.45
N LEU A 5 0.09 -12.31 -9.14
CA LEU A 5 0.61 -11.02 -8.66
C LEU A 5 -0.52 -10.01 -8.43
N SER A 6 -0.44 -9.20 -7.39
CA SER A 6 -1.31 -8.02 -7.26
C SER A 6 -0.53 -6.83 -6.71
N ARG A 7 -0.99 -5.61 -6.97
CA ARG A 7 -0.39 -4.42 -6.35
C ARG A 7 -0.89 -4.32 -4.92
N THR A 8 0.01 -4.24 -3.95
CA THR A 8 -0.35 -3.96 -2.55
C THR A 8 0.39 -2.73 -2.08
N GLN A 9 -0.17 -2.04 -1.09
CA GLN A 9 0.50 -0.96 -0.38
C GLN A 9 0.94 -1.47 1.00
N ASP A 10 2.14 -1.08 1.43
CA ASP A 10 2.58 -1.32 2.80
C ASP A 10 2.39 -0.09 3.71
N ASP A 11 2.75 -0.24 4.98
CA ASP A 11 2.71 0.78 6.03
C ASP A 11 3.55 2.03 5.72
N LYS A 12 4.58 1.89 4.89
CA LYS A 12 5.46 3.00 4.44
C LYS A 12 4.92 3.73 3.22
N GLY A 13 3.76 3.30 2.72
CA GLY A 13 3.09 3.81 1.53
C GLY A 13 3.72 3.32 0.22
N ARG A 14 4.63 2.33 0.26
CA ARG A 14 5.23 1.74 -0.93
C ARG A 14 4.19 0.88 -1.64
N VAL A 15 3.92 1.20 -2.90
CA VAL A 15 3.05 0.36 -3.74
C VAL A 15 3.93 -0.56 -4.58
N GLN A 16 3.85 -1.86 -4.32
CA GLN A 16 4.68 -2.89 -4.92
C GLN A 16 3.84 -3.99 -5.57
N TRP A 17 4.44 -4.73 -6.50
CA TRP A 17 3.87 -6.00 -6.92
C TRP A 17 4.15 -7.03 -5.83
N THR A 18 3.12 -7.72 -5.37
CA THR A 18 3.18 -8.74 -4.33
C THR A 18 2.84 -10.07 -4.93
N LEU A 19 3.66 -11.07 -4.63
CA LEU A 19 3.41 -12.45 -5.00
C LEU A 19 2.48 -13.10 -3.99
N PHE A 20 1.34 -13.58 -4.48
CA PHE A 20 0.40 -14.38 -3.70
C PHE A 20 0.67 -15.88 -3.82
N GLY A 21 1.48 -16.28 -4.82
CA GLY A 21 1.89 -17.65 -5.06
C GLY A 21 1.71 -18.05 -6.53
N GLY A 22 1.43 -19.34 -6.76
CA GLY A 22 1.13 -19.85 -8.11
C GLY A 22 -0.23 -19.34 -8.60
N SER A 23 -0.41 -19.20 -9.91
CA SER A 23 -1.71 -18.83 -10.47
C SER A 23 -2.82 -19.79 -10.02
N GLU A 24 -3.87 -19.26 -9.40
CA GLU A 24 -5.06 -20.02 -9.04
C GLU A 24 -5.90 -20.46 -10.25
N GLN A 25 -5.54 -19.97 -11.44
CA GLN A 25 -6.16 -20.30 -12.74
C GLN A 25 -5.44 -21.46 -13.44
N GLY A 26 -4.57 -22.17 -12.72
CA GLY A 26 -3.85 -23.34 -13.22
C GLY A 26 -2.51 -23.01 -13.88
N PRO A 27 -1.76 -24.05 -14.28
CA PRO A 27 -0.40 -23.89 -14.80
C PRO A 27 -0.32 -23.36 -16.24
N ALA A 28 -1.37 -23.56 -17.04
CA ALA A 28 -1.36 -23.34 -18.49
C ALA A 28 -2.02 -22.02 -18.91
N ARG A 29 -3.14 -21.67 -18.29
CA ARG A 29 -4.07 -20.64 -18.77
C ARG A 29 -3.43 -19.26 -18.93
N GLY A 30 -2.59 -18.85 -17.98
CA GLY A 30 -1.84 -17.60 -18.08
C GLY A 30 -0.90 -17.56 -19.29
N PHE A 31 -0.27 -18.69 -19.63
CA PHE A 31 0.57 -18.79 -20.83
C PHE A 31 -0.26 -18.66 -22.11
N TRP A 32 -1.32 -19.46 -22.27
CA TRP A 32 -2.14 -19.44 -23.49
C TRP A 32 -2.88 -18.11 -23.69
N LYS A 33 -3.41 -17.51 -22.62
CA LYS A 33 -4.09 -16.20 -22.68
C LYS A 33 -3.16 -15.05 -23.07
N SER A 34 -1.84 -15.22 -22.98
CA SER A 34 -0.87 -14.21 -23.41
C SER A 34 -0.91 -13.94 -24.92
N PHE A 35 -1.41 -14.88 -25.71
CA PHE A 35 -1.51 -14.77 -27.17
C PHE A 35 -2.84 -14.17 -27.63
N TYR A 36 -3.56 -13.54 -26.72
CA TYR A 36 -4.81 -12.82 -26.99
C TYR A 36 -4.68 -11.34 -26.57
N THR A 37 -5.55 -10.51 -27.10
CA THR A 37 -5.71 -9.09 -26.73
C THR A 37 -7.00 -8.82 -25.96
N SER A 38 -7.99 -9.70 -26.14
CA SER A 38 -9.31 -9.68 -25.50
C SER A 38 -9.96 -11.06 -25.71
N PRO A 39 -11.13 -11.36 -25.10
CA PRO A 39 -11.77 -12.66 -25.26
C PRO A 39 -12.02 -12.96 -26.75
N GLY A 40 -11.50 -14.10 -27.23
CA GLY A 40 -11.66 -14.55 -28.62
C GLY A 40 -10.86 -13.75 -29.68
N ARG A 41 -10.07 -12.75 -29.30
CA ARG A 41 -9.25 -11.97 -30.23
C ARG A 41 -7.76 -12.27 -30.06
N GLU A 42 -7.23 -13.08 -30.96
CA GLU A 42 -5.82 -13.46 -30.98
C GLU A 42 -4.90 -12.28 -31.32
N ARG A 43 -3.65 -12.39 -30.86
CA ARG A 43 -2.52 -11.58 -31.32
C ARG A 43 -1.99 -12.13 -32.66
N PRO A 44 -1.20 -11.35 -33.42
CA PRO A 44 -0.52 -11.86 -34.61
C PRO A 44 0.29 -13.13 -34.28
N PRO A 45 0.16 -14.22 -35.07
CA PRO A 45 0.89 -15.47 -34.86
C PRO A 45 2.41 -15.29 -34.74
N ASP A 46 2.97 -14.34 -35.50
CA ASP A 46 4.40 -14.05 -35.50
C ASP A 46 4.93 -13.62 -34.13
N GLU A 47 4.12 -12.96 -33.28
CA GLU A 47 4.53 -12.62 -31.91
C GLU A 47 4.79 -13.89 -31.10
N ALA A 48 3.95 -14.92 -31.26
CA ALA A 48 4.07 -16.19 -30.56
C ALA A 48 5.26 -17.00 -31.08
N LEU A 49 5.40 -17.11 -32.40
CA LEU A 49 6.50 -17.83 -33.02
C LEU A 49 7.85 -17.17 -32.71
N ALA A 50 7.92 -15.83 -32.73
CA ALA A 50 9.12 -15.09 -32.34
C ALA A 50 9.49 -15.34 -30.88
N PHE A 51 8.51 -15.52 -29.99
CA PHE A 51 8.77 -15.93 -28.60
C PHE A 51 9.37 -17.34 -28.53
N VAL A 52 8.78 -18.33 -29.21
CA VAL A 52 9.29 -19.71 -29.20
C VAL A 52 10.69 -19.80 -29.79
N ARG A 53 10.95 -19.15 -30.94
CA ARG A 53 12.29 -19.10 -31.55
C ARG A 53 13.32 -18.51 -30.59
N ARG A 54 12.99 -17.40 -29.93
CA ARG A 54 13.88 -16.78 -28.93
C ARG A 54 14.08 -17.68 -27.72
N LEU A 55 13.04 -18.33 -27.22
CA LEU A 55 13.17 -19.28 -26.12
C LEU A 55 14.16 -20.40 -26.48
N LEU A 56 13.98 -21.02 -27.65
CA LEU A 56 14.84 -22.12 -28.08
C LEU A 56 16.28 -21.67 -28.35
N GLY A 57 16.46 -20.56 -29.06
CA GLY A 57 17.80 -20.03 -29.35
C GLY A 57 18.54 -19.53 -28.11
N THR A 58 17.84 -18.93 -27.14
CA THR A 58 18.48 -18.41 -25.91
C THR A 58 18.76 -19.51 -24.88
N VAL A 59 17.85 -20.47 -24.70
CA VAL A 59 17.95 -21.47 -23.63
C VAL A 59 18.73 -22.71 -24.08
N TYR A 60 18.58 -23.12 -25.34
CA TYR A 60 19.14 -24.36 -25.87
C TYR A 60 20.20 -24.14 -26.96
N ASP A 61 20.59 -22.88 -27.20
CA ASP A 61 21.60 -22.49 -28.22
C ASP A 61 21.27 -23.00 -29.64
N GLU A 62 19.97 -23.10 -29.95
CA GLU A 62 19.51 -23.59 -31.25
C GLU A 62 19.82 -22.57 -32.36
N PRO A 63 20.47 -22.97 -33.47
CA PRO A 63 20.84 -22.06 -34.55
C PRO A 63 19.63 -21.37 -35.18
N ALA A 64 19.73 -20.06 -35.40
CA ALA A 64 18.64 -19.26 -35.97
C ALA A 64 18.11 -19.81 -37.31
N ALA A 65 19.00 -20.39 -38.14
CA ALA A 65 18.62 -21.02 -39.41
C ALA A 65 17.67 -22.22 -39.22
N LYS A 66 17.93 -23.07 -38.20
CA LYS A 66 17.08 -24.23 -37.86
C LYS A 66 15.73 -23.81 -37.29
N LEU A 67 15.68 -22.67 -36.60
CA LEU A 67 14.46 -22.14 -35.98
C LEU A 67 13.50 -21.43 -36.95
N THR A 68 13.84 -21.34 -38.24
CA THR A 68 12.93 -20.82 -39.27
C THR A 68 11.68 -21.71 -39.38
N ASP A 69 11.88 -23.03 -39.43
CA ASP A 69 10.86 -24.06 -39.32
C ASP A 69 10.96 -24.77 -37.95
N LEU A 70 10.14 -24.31 -37.00
CA LEU A 70 10.06 -24.89 -35.67
C LEU A 70 9.66 -26.38 -35.68
N ARG A 71 8.85 -26.82 -36.66
CA ARG A 71 8.40 -28.20 -36.73
C ARG A 71 9.57 -29.11 -37.14
N ALA A 72 10.34 -28.70 -38.14
CA ALA A 72 11.58 -29.37 -38.55
C ALA A 72 12.66 -29.31 -37.45
N ALA A 73 12.66 -28.27 -36.62
CA ALA A 73 13.52 -28.17 -35.44
C ALA A 73 13.11 -29.10 -34.28
N GLY A 74 12.06 -29.92 -34.44
CA GLY A 74 11.61 -30.88 -33.43
C GLY A 74 10.65 -30.30 -32.37
N PHE A 75 10.08 -29.11 -32.59
CA PHE A 75 9.10 -28.51 -31.66
C PHE A 75 7.69 -29.07 -31.88
N ARG A 76 7.06 -29.54 -30.80
CA ARG A 76 5.66 -29.97 -30.75
C ARG A 76 4.93 -29.44 -29.53
N ILE A 77 3.61 -29.46 -29.58
CA ILE A 77 2.69 -29.11 -28.50
C ILE A 77 1.86 -30.34 -28.17
N LEU A 78 1.80 -30.70 -26.88
CA LEU A 78 0.88 -31.70 -26.36
C LEU A 78 -0.12 -31.01 -25.43
N PRO A 79 -1.34 -30.70 -25.93
CA PRO A 79 -2.40 -30.04 -25.16
C PRO A 79 -2.83 -30.86 -23.96
N GLU A 80 -3.40 -30.23 -22.94
CA GLU A 80 -4.04 -30.91 -21.83
C GLU A 80 -5.28 -31.70 -22.29
N GLU A 81 -5.40 -32.96 -21.88
CA GLU A 81 -6.56 -33.81 -22.21
C GLU A 81 -7.74 -33.54 -21.28
N LYS A 82 -7.48 -33.59 -19.97
CA LYS A 82 -8.46 -33.34 -18.93
C LYS A 82 -7.79 -32.55 -17.80
N PRO A 83 -8.21 -31.30 -17.55
CA PRO A 83 -7.68 -30.54 -16.44
C PRO A 83 -8.11 -31.15 -15.10
N LEU A 84 -7.28 -30.96 -14.07
CA LEU A 84 -7.60 -31.42 -12.72
C LEU A 84 -8.82 -30.70 -12.13
N LEU A 85 -8.98 -29.41 -12.46
CA LEU A 85 -10.17 -28.61 -12.18
C LEU A 85 -10.70 -28.09 -13.51
N ASP A 86 -12.01 -28.20 -13.78
CA ASP A 86 -12.58 -27.85 -15.09
C ASP A 86 -12.20 -26.43 -15.56
N PHE A 87 -12.14 -25.47 -14.63
CA PHE A 87 -11.80 -24.08 -14.93
C PHE A 87 -10.30 -23.81 -15.18
N TRP A 88 -9.43 -24.79 -14.94
CA TRP A 88 -8.01 -24.74 -15.32
C TRP A 88 -7.76 -25.09 -16.79
N GLY A 89 -8.79 -25.58 -17.50
CA GLY A 89 -8.67 -25.97 -18.89
C GLY A 89 -8.05 -24.87 -19.75
N GLU A 90 -7.27 -25.31 -20.74
CA GLU A 90 -6.51 -24.43 -21.64
C GLU A 90 -7.40 -23.56 -22.55
N GLY A 91 -8.70 -23.90 -22.64
CA GLY A 91 -9.65 -23.27 -23.55
C GLY A 91 -9.29 -23.57 -25.01
N PRO A 92 -9.82 -22.79 -25.98
CA PRO A 92 -9.32 -22.89 -27.34
C PRO A 92 -7.86 -22.44 -27.39
N LEU A 93 -6.98 -23.33 -27.84
CA LEU A 93 -5.60 -22.96 -28.12
C LEU A 93 -5.56 -21.94 -29.26
N PRO A 94 -4.63 -20.96 -29.22
CA PRO A 94 -4.46 -20.01 -30.31
C PRO A 94 -4.23 -20.71 -31.66
N ALA A 95 -4.72 -20.13 -32.75
CA ALA A 95 -4.67 -20.75 -34.08
C ALA A 95 -3.24 -21.10 -34.53
N TRP A 96 -2.23 -20.35 -34.10
CA TRP A 96 -0.82 -20.62 -34.42
C TRP A 96 -0.32 -21.98 -33.92
N THR A 97 -1.00 -22.58 -32.93
CA THR A 97 -0.61 -23.87 -32.35
C THR A 97 -0.89 -25.06 -33.25
N LYS A 98 -1.89 -24.96 -34.15
CA LYS A 98 -2.40 -26.07 -34.96
C LYS A 98 -1.31 -26.85 -35.71
N PRO A 99 -0.32 -26.20 -36.38
CA PRO A 99 0.73 -26.93 -37.10
C PRO A 99 1.70 -27.69 -36.21
N TYR A 100 1.69 -27.45 -34.89
CA TYR A 100 2.64 -28.01 -33.93
C TYR A 100 1.99 -29.03 -32.98
N ILE A 101 0.68 -29.24 -33.05
CA ILE A 101 0.00 -30.24 -32.22
C ILE A 101 0.52 -31.64 -32.57
N LEU A 102 0.96 -32.37 -31.55
CA LEU A 102 1.42 -33.75 -31.68
C LEU A 102 0.26 -34.64 -32.16
N SER A 103 0.45 -35.28 -33.32
CA SER A 103 -0.56 -36.16 -33.92
C SER A 103 -0.48 -37.59 -33.36
N SER A 104 -1.59 -38.33 -33.38
CA SER A 104 -1.75 -39.65 -32.72
C SER A 104 -0.92 -40.82 -33.31
N GLY A 105 0.06 -40.55 -34.16
CA GLY A 105 0.98 -41.55 -34.73
C GLY A 105 2.37 -40.99 -35.04
N GLU A 106 2.66 -39.76 -34.62
CA GLU A 106 3.97 -39.14 -34.84
C GLU A 106 4.99 -39.72 -33.84
N PRO A 107 6.15 -40.23 -34.29
CA PRO A 107 7.09 -40.90 -33.42
C PRO A 107 7.81 -39.90 -32.50
N VAL A 108 7.96 -40.25 -31.22
CA VAL A 108 8.62 -39.40 -30.21
C VAL A 108 10.10 -39.13 -30.54
N SER A 109 10.73 -39.98 -31.37
CA SER A 109 12.11 -39.79 -31.85
C SER A 109 12.32 -38.47 -32.60
N ASP A 110 11.26 -37.93 -33.20
CA ASP A 110 11.33 -36.74 -34.05
C ASP A 110 11.05 -35.46 -33.23
N ILE A 111 10.90 -35.59 -31.92
CA ILE A 111 10.54 -34.52 -31.00
C ILE A 111 11.72 -34.19 -30.10
N THR A 112 12.30 -33.00 -30.30
CA THR A 112 13.34 -32.47 -29.43
C THR A 112 12.75 -31.60 -28.32
N TYR A 113 11.68 -30.86 -28.61
CA TYR A 113 11.05 -29.90 -27.69
C TYR A 113 9.55 -30.13 -27.63
N LEU A 114 9.02 -30.41 -26.44
CA LEU A 114 7.59 -30.63 -26.23
C LEU A 114 7.02 -29.59 -25.25
N LEU A 115 6.18 -28.71 -25.77
CA LEU A 115 5.40 -27.77 -24.97
C LEU A 115 4.15 -28.46 -24.41
N THR A 116 4.10 -28.64 -23.09
CA THR A 116 2.96 -29.27 -22.42
C THR A 116 2.87 -28.86 -20.96
N PHE A 117 1.65 -28.68 -20.48
CA PHE A 117 1.36 -28.39 -19.07
C PHE A 117 0.79 -29.61 -18.33
N ARG A 118 0.74 -30.79 -18.98
CA ARG A 118 0.29 -32.02 -18.34
C ARG A 118 1.22 -32.39 -17.19
N PRO A 119 0.69 -32.88 -16.05
CA PRO A 119 1.50 -33.47 -15.00
C PRO A 119 2.39 -34.59 -15.56
N PHE A 120 3.64 -34.67 -15.12
CA PHE A 120 4.61 -35.64 -15.66
C PHE A 120 4.11 -37.09 -15.62
N GLY A 121 3.46 -37.48 -14.51
CA GLY A 121 2.86 -38.81 -14.36
C GLY A 121 1.72 -39.13 -15.34
N GLN A 122 1.15 -38.13 -16.01
CA GLN A 122 0.08 -38.26 -17.00
C GLN A 122 0.58 -38.11 -18.44
N LEU A 123 1.88 -37.91 -18.66
CA LEU A 123 2.46 -37.91 -20.01
C LEU A 123 2.49 -39.34 -20.59
N PRO A 124 2.41 -39.48 -21.93
CA PRO A 124 2.59 -40.77 -22.59
C PRO A 124 3.92 -41.45 -22.18
N PRO A 125 3.95 -42.78 -21.98
CA PRO A 125 5.15 -43.49 -21.54
C PRO A 125 6.40 -43.17 -22.37
N ALA A 126 6.28 -43.18 -23.70
CA ALA A 126 7.38 -42.87 -24.61
C ALA A 126 7.95 -41.44 -24.42
N VAL A 127 7.12 -40.46 -24.09
CA VAL A 127 7.56 -39.08 -23.78
C VAL A 127 8.33 -39.04 -22.47
N ARG A 128 7.84 -39.75 -21.44
CA ARG A 128 8.55 -39.83 -20.14
C ARG A 128 9.92 -40.49 -20.28
N GLU A 129 9.98 -41.59 -21.01
CA GLU A 129 11.23 -42.30 -21.29
C GLU A 129 12.22 -41.44 -22.08
N ALA A 130 11.76 -40.74 -23.12
CA ALA A 130 12.59 -39.83 -23.90
C ALA A 130 13.14 -38.67 -23.06
N TYR A 131 12.31 -38.07 -22.20
CA TYR A 131 12.73 -37.00 -21.28
C TYR A 131 13.75 -37.50 -20.26
N LEU A 132 13.51 -38.64 -19.60
CA LEU A 132 14.43 -39.21 -18.62
C LEU A 132 15.76 -39.65 -19.25
N ALA A 133 15.73 -40.05 -20.53
CA ALA A 133 16.93 -40.36 -21.30
C ALA A 133 17.66 -39.12 -21.86
N GLY A 134 17.18 -37.91 -21.60
CA GLY A 134 17.78 -36.66 -22.10
C GLY A 134 17.63 -36.45 -23.62
N ARG A 135 16.76 -37.20 -24.29
CA ARG A 135 16.52 -37.10 -25.75
C ARG A 135 15.45 -36.07 -26.11
N LEU A 136 14.66 -35.63 -25.14
CA LEU A 136 13.55 -34.69 -25.29
C LEU A 136 13.56 -33.68 -24.14
N HIS A 137 13.27 -32.42 -24.44
CA HIS A 137 13.07 -31.36 -23.46
C HIS A 137 11.58 -31.03 -23.30
N LEU A 138 11.12 -30.98 -22.05
CA LEU A 138 9.77 -30.55 -21.70
C LEU A 138 9.74 -29.04 -21.40
N LEU A 139 8.78 -28.34 -21.99
CA LEU A 139 8.56 -26.90 -21.82
C LEU A 139 7.15 -26.67 -21.22
N PRO A 140 7.02 -26.17 -19.98
CA PRO A 140 8.08 -26.01 -18.98
C PRO A 140 8.61 -27.36 -18.47
N CYS A 141 9.74 -27.33 -17.76
CA CYS A 141 10.23 -28.52 -17.08
C CYS A 141 9.20 -29.02 -16.03
N PRO A 142 9.06 -30.34 -15.81
CA PRO A 142 8.11 -30.90 -14.84
C PRO A 142 8.20 -30.31 -13.44
N GLY A 143 9.41 -30.01 -12.97
CA GLY A 143 9.65 -29.38 -11.67
C GLY A 143 8.94 -28.03 -11.51
N SER A 144 8.69 -27.32 -12.61
CA SER A 144 7.93 -26.07 -12.59
C SER A 144 6.42 -26.26 -12.42
N LEU A 145 5.90 -27.49 -12.49
CA LEU A 145 4.47 -27.80 -12.43
C LEU A 145 4.04 -28.42 -11.09
N VAL A 146 4.98 -28.77 -10.22
CA VAL A 146 4.72 -29.50 -8.95
C VAL A 146 3.85 -28.71 -7.95
N PHE A 147 3.73 -27.40 -8.13
CA PHE A 147 2.96 -26.53 -7.24
C PHE A 147 1.45 -26.58 -7.49
N TRP A 148 0.99 -27.20 -8.58
CA TRP A 148 -0.42 -27.32 -8.93
C TRP A 148 -0.94 -28.74 -8.70
N GLY A 149 -2.11 -28.82 -8.07
CA GLY A 149 -2.76 -30.10 -7.78
C GLY A 149 -2.39 -30.86 -6.50
N PRO A 150 -1.62 -30.34 -5.52
CA PRO A 150 -1.52 -31.01 -4.21
C PRO A 150 -2.92 -31.25 -3.60
N PRO A 151 -3.33 -32.50 -3.34
CA PRO A 151 -4.70 -32.82 -2.93
C PRO A 151 -5.17 -32.08 -1.68
N GLY A 152 -4.27 -31.89 -0.71
CA GLY A 152 -4.59 -31.18 0.51
C GLY A 152 -4.93 -29.70 0.31
N TYR A 153 -4.26 -29.01 -0.62
CA TYR A 153 -4.59 -27.61 -0.93
C TYR A 153 -5.83 -27.48 -1.83
N LEU A 154 -6.15 -28.50 -2.62
CA LEU A 154 -7.44 -28.60 -3.31
C LEU A 154 -8.58 -28.79 -2.30
N LYS A 155 -8.38 -29.61 -1.27
CA LYS A 155 -9.33 -29.75 -0.15
C LYS A 155 -9.52 -28.41 0.56
N LEU A 156 -8.43 -27.72 0.92
CA LEU A 156 -8.50 -26.40 1.57
C LEU A 156 -9.18 -25.35 0.68
N GLN A 157 -9.09 -25.47 -0.65
CA GLN A 157 -9.73 -24.55 -1.60
C GLN A 157 -11.25 -24.41 -1.41
N HIS A 158 -11.92 -25.46 -0.92
CA HIS A 158 -13.35 -25.42 -0.64
C HIS A 158 -13.73 -24.46 0.50
N GLU A 159 -12.81 -24.23 1.43
CA GLU A 159 -12.99 -23.32 2.57
C GLU A 159 -12.27 -21.98 2.33
N LEU A 160 -11.17 -22.02 1.58
CA LEU A 160 -10.31 -20.88 1.26
C LEU A 160 -10.03 -20.83 -0.25
N PRO A 161 -10.83 -20.09 -1.05
CA PRO A 161 -10.78 -20.15 -2.51
C PRO A 161 -9.39 -19.96 -3.13
N MET A 162 -8.54 -19.13 -2.52
CA MET A 162 -7.19 -18.84 -3.01
C MET A 162 -6.10 -19.81 -2.47
N ALA A 163 -6.47 -20.97 -1.92
CA ALA A 163 -5.54 -21.92 -1.29
C ALA A 163 -4.53 -22.53 -2.26
N THR A 164 -4.87 -22.67 -3.55
CA THR A 164 -3.97 -23.24 -4.56
C THR A 164 -2.76 -22.37 -4.89
N GLN A 165 -2.73 -21.12 -4.41
CA GLN A 165 -1.56 -20.25 -4.55
C GLN A 165 -0.44 -20.64 -3.57
N ILE A 166 -0.82 -21.20 -2.40
CA ILE A 166 0.05 -21.42 -1.24
C ILE A 166 1.28 -22.30 -1.52
N PRO A 167 1.20 -23.42 -2.27
CA PRO A 167 2.34 -24.32 -2.46
C PRO A 167 3.60 -23.62 -2.98
N LEU A 168 3.46 -22.74 -3.98
CA LEU A 168 4.60 -21.97 -4.49
C LEU A 168 5.09 -20.93 -3.48
N LEU A 169 4.16 -20.29 -2.75
CA LEU A 169 4.50 -19.25 -1.78
C LEU A 169 5.37 -19.82 -0.64
N HIS A 170 5.08 -21.05 -0.19
CA HIS A 170 5.84 -21.75 0.86
C HIS A 170 7.30 -22.01 0.48
N SER A 171 7.60 -22.14 -0.81
CA SER A 171 8.98 -22.35 -1.30
C SER A 171 9.80 -21.06 -1.34
N LEU A 172 9.23 -19.91 -1.00
CA LEU A 172 9.86 -18.62 -1.12
C LEU A 172 10.14 -17.97 0.24
N VAL A 173 11.24 -17.23 0.30
CA VAL A 173 11.63 -16.47 1.49
C VAL A 173 10.92 -15.12 1.47
N ARG A 174 10.56 -14.62 2.66
CA ARG A 174 9.95 -13.29 2.80
C ARG A 174 10.86 -12.24 2.16
N HIS A 175 10.29 -11.32 1.39
CA HIS A 175 11.01 -10.23 0.77
C HIS A 175 10.17 -8.94 0.81
N GLU A 176 10.72 -7.90 1.44
CA GLU A 176 10.05 -6.60 1.67
C GLU A 176 10.90 -5.43 1.15
N GLY A 177 11.91 -5.75 0.33
CA GLY A 177 12.80 -4.77 -0.27
C GLY A 177 12.05 -3.87 -1.28
N PRO A 178 12.40 -2.57 -1.37
CA PRO A 178 11.70 -1.61 -2.23
C PRO A 178 11.85 -1.93 -3.72
N ASN A 179 12.92 -2.64 -4.10
CA ASN A 179 13.38 -2.84 -5.48
C ASN A 179 13.07 -4.24 -6.04
N GLY A 180 11.92 -4.83 -5.69
CA GLY A 180 11.55 -6.16 -6.18
C GLY A 180 10.06 -6.49 -6.05
N ILE A 181 9.76 -7.78 -6.20
CA ILE A 181 8.44 -8.33 -5.88
C ILE A 181 8.39 -8.57 -4.38
N ARG A 182 7.35 -8.07 -3.73
CA ARG A 182 7.08 -8.35 -2.32
C ARG A 182 6.65 -9.79 -2.16
N ILE A 183 7.22 -10.50 -1.19
CA ILE A 183 6.87 -11.88 -0.85
C ILE A 183 6.48 -11.89 0.63
N PRO A 184 5.19 -12.04 0.97
CA PRO A 184 4.77 -12.19 2.36
C PRO A 184 5.34 -13.45 2.99
N GLN A 185 5.50 -13.45 4.32
CA GLN A 185 5.90 -14.66 5.02
C GLN A 185 4.76 -15.68 5.03
N SER A 186 5.09 -16.92 4.71
CA SER A 186 4.21 -18.09 4.83
C SER A 186 5.03 -19.29 5.25
N GLY A 187 4.38 -20.29 5.82
CA GLY A 187 5.02 -21.53 6.22
C GLY A 187 4.16 -22.30 7.20
N TRP A 188 4.83 -23.05 8.04
CA TRP A 188 4.21 -23.78 9.14
C TRP A 188 4.73 -23.26 10.48
N LEU A 189 3.89 -23.25 11.49
CA LEU A 189 4.27 -22.95 12.86
C LEU A 189 3.88 -24.11 13.76
N HIS A 190 4.71 -24.36 14.78
CA HIS A 190 4.52 -25.41 15.76
C HIS A 190 4.36 -24.79 17.15
N GLU A 191 3.25 -25.14 17.81
CA GLU A 191 3.01 -24.86 19.22
C GLU A 191 3.14 -26.17 20.02
N PRO A 192 4.11 -26.32 20.93
CA PRO A 192 4.34 -27.59 21.61
C PRO A 192 3.12 -28.11 22.36
N ARG A 193 2.85 -29.43 22.23
CA ARG A 193 1.89 -30.17 23.07
C ARG A 193 2.64 -31.09 24.03
N PRO A 194 2.36 -31.05 25.35
CA PRO A 194 2.93 -32.02 26.28
C PRO A 194 2.66 -33.46 25.82
N GLY A 195 3.73 -34.25 25.69
CA GLY A 195 3.65 -35.66 25.29
C GLY A 195 3.48 -35.93 23.79
N GLN A 196 3.54 -34.92 22.92
CA GLN A 196 3.61 -35.14 21.47
C GLN A 196 5.02 -34.87 20.92
N PRO A 197 5.47 -35.64 19.91
CA PRO A 197 6.76 -35.42 19.29
C PRO A 197 6.79 -34.12 18.49
N GLU A 198 7.99 -33.55 18.33
CA GLU A 198 8.21 -32.44 17.39
C GLU A 198 7.81 -32.86 15.95
N PRO A 199 7.25 -31.93 15.16
CA PRO A 199 6.87 -32.22 13.79
C PRO A 199 8.10 -32.48 12.92
N GLY A 200 8.00 -33.44 12.00
CA GLY A 200 9.03 -33.70 11.00
C GLY A 200 9.00 -32.70 9.82
N ASP A 201 10.02 -32.74 8.96
CA ASP A 201 10.27 -31.76 7.89
C ASP A 201 9.33 -31.86 6.66
N PHE A 202 8.27 -32.67 6.72
CA PHE A 202 7.47 -33.04 5.55
C PHE A 202 6.53 -31.95 5.01
N HIS A 203 6.31 -30.89 5.79
CA HIS A 203 5.27 -29.90 5.51
C HIS A 203 5.80 -28.62 4.81
N GLY A 204 7.12 -28.41 4.81
CA GLY A 204 7.77 -27.18 4.35
C GLY A 204 8.45 -26.45 5.50
N PRO A 205 8.88 -25.18 5.31
CA PRO A 205 9.67 -24.49 6.32
C PRO A 205 8.85 -24.20 7.59
N LEU A 206 9.33 -24.71 8.73
CA LEU A 206 8.88 -24.29 10.06
C LEU A 206 9.40 -22.87 10.35
N ARG A 207 8.49 -21.96 10.62
CA ARG A 207 8.74 -20.53 10.85
C ARG A 207 7.88 -20.09 12.04
N ASN A 208 8.41 -20.26 13.25
CA ASN A 208 7.68 -19.96 14.50
C ASN A 208 7.72 -18.49 14.92
N THR A 209 8.54 -17.68 14.24
CA THR A 209 8.76 -16.28 14.59
C THR A 209 8.40 -15.35 13.45
N TYR A 210 8.12 -14.09 13.79
CA TYR A 210 7.89 -13.03 12.82
C TYR A 210 8.55 -11.73 13.29
N ARG A 211 9.33 -11.12 12.39
CA ARG A 211 9.92 -9.81 12.63
C ARG A 211 8.92 -8.70 12.29
N ARG A 212 8.49 -7.96 13.30
CA ARG A 212 7.76 -6.70 13.15
C ARG A 212 8.74 -5.57 12.86
N THR A 213 8.32 -4.60 12.04
CA THR A 213 9.08 -3.37 11.85
C THR A 213 8.93 -2.48 13.06
N HIS A 214 10.05 -2.00 13.61
CA HIS A 214 10.08 -1.11 14.77
C HIS A 214 10.39 0.34 14.34
N ARG A 215 9.76 1.35 14.97
CA ARG A 215 9.95 2.79 14.67
C ARG A 215 11.43 3.24 14.73
N TRP A 216 12.18 2.82 15.76
CA TRP A 216 13.65 3.03 15.86
C TRP A 216 14.49 2.41 14.74
N GLY A 217 13.95 1.46 13.97
CA GLY A 217 14.64 0.98 12.76
C GLY A 217 14.84 2.08 11.73
N ARG A 218 14.08 3.20 11.83
CA ARG A 218 14.12 4.38 10.95
C ARG A 218 14.17 4.01 9.47
N VAL A 219 13.49 2.92 9.11
CA VAL A 219 13.55 2.34 7.77
C VAL A 219 13.03 3.36 6.77
N HIS A 220 13.91 3.90 5.95
CA HIS A 220 13.53 4.82 4.89
C HIS A 220 12.75 4.08 3.80
N ARG A 221 11.93 4.81 3.04
CA ARG A 221 11.11 4.23 1.95
C ARG A 221 11.94 3.48 0.89
N ASP A 222 13.22 3.76 0.79
CA ASP A 222 14.18 3.14 -0.14
C ASP A 222 15.06 2.06 0.49
N GLU A 223 14.84 1.72 1.76
CA GLU A 223 15.58 0.67 2.45
C GLU A 223 14.80 -0.64 2.50
N ASN A 224 15.55 -1.74 2.55
CA ASN A 224 15.01 -3.07 2.81
C ASN A 224 14.87 -3.28 4.32
N GLU A 225 13.65 -3.31 4.82
CA GLU A 225 13.36 -3.47 6.25
C GLU A 225 13.92 -4.76 6.85
N LEU A 226 14.04 -5.84 6.06
CA LEU A 226 14.57 -7.11 6.54
C LEU A 226 16.09 -7.10 6.71
N ALA A 227 16.78 -6.13 6.09
CA ALA A 227 18.22 -5.96 6.25
C ALA A 227 18.58 -5.22 7.54
N ILE A 228 17.61 -4.59 8.21
CA ILE A 228 17.80 -3.87 9.46
C ILE A 228 17.58 -4.85 10.62
N GLY A 229 18.49 -4.83 11.59
CA GLY A 229 18.38 -5.67 12.79
C GLY A 229 17.07 -5.39 13.55
N GLY A 230 16.42 -6.43 14.07
CA GLY A 230 15.16 -6.29 14.78
C GLY A 230 14.81 -7.54 15.58
N HIS A 231 13.94 -7.38 16.57
CA HIS A 231 13.46 -8.47 17.41
C HIS A 231 12.49 -9.37 16.64
N GLU A 232 12.55 -10.66 16.92
CA GLU A 232 11.64 -11.65 16.35
C GLU A 232 10.71 -12.16 17.44
N ASP A 233 9.42 -11.93 17.24
CA ASP A 233 8.38 -12.32 18.17
C ASP A 233 7.80 -13.68 17.79
N LYS A 234 7.36 -14.44 18.78
CA LYS A 234 6.62 -15.69 18.56
C LYS A 234 5.33 -15.41 17.77
N LEU A 235 5.05 -16.20 16.73
CA LEU A 235 3.90 -15.98 15.85
C LEU A 235 2.56 -15.91 16.60
N MET A 236 2.37 -16.74 17.62
CA MET A 236 1.17 -16.67 18.45
C MET A 236 0.96 -15.30 19.09
N HIS A 237 2.04 -14.68 19.59
CA HIS A 237 1.98 -13.34 20.18
C HIS A 237 1.72 -12.31 19.08
N VAL A 238 2.39 -12.46 17.94
CA VAL A 238 2.24 -11.56 16.79
C VAL A 238 0.81 -11.54 16.26
N LEU A 239 0.18 -12.70 16.18
CA LEU A 239 -1.15 -12.86 15.61
C LEU A 239 -2.23 -12.37 16.59
N PHE A 240 -2.13 -12.70 17.88
CA PHE A 240 -3.28 -12.60 18.78
C PHE A 240 -3.08 -11.77 20.05
N SER A 241 -1.85 -11.53 20.51
CA SER A 241 -1.66 -10.94 21.83
C SER A 241 -1.98 -9.46 21.87
N THR A 242 -2.77 -9.08 22.88
CA THR A 242 -3.03 -7.70 23.29
C THR A 242 -2.33 -7.33 24.60
N ALA A 243 -1.38 -8.15 25.06
CA ALA A 243 -0.58 -7.82 26.23
C ALA A 243 0.30 -6.60 25.94
N GLY A 244 0.49 -5.75 26.96
CA GLY A 244 1.27 -4.52 26.82
C GLY A 244 2.70 -4.76 26.34
N ASP A 245 3.34 -5.84 26.77
CA ASP A 245 4.72 -6.17 26.39
C ASP A 245 4.80 -6.66 24.93
N ASP A 246 3.84 -7.47 24.46
CA ASP A 246 3.81 -7.98 23.08
C ASP A 246 3.41 -6.91 22.04
N MET A 247 2.61 -5.93 22.46
CA MET A 247 2.26 -4.79 21.61
C MET A 247 3.34 -3.70 21.64
N GLY A 248 4.09 -3.60 22.73
CA GLY A 248 4.98 -2.46 22.96
C GLY A 248 4.20 -1.14 22.87
N LEU A 249 4.77 -0.17 22.13
CA LEU A 249 4.15 1.13 21.94
C LEU A 249 3.29 1.24 20.68
N TYR A 250 3.52 0.43 19.64
CA TYR A 250 2.87 0.59 18.32
C TYR A 250 2.43 -0.73 17.65
N GLY A 251 2.70 -1.87 18.27
CA GLY A 251 2.36 -3.19 17.75
C GLY A 251 0.86 -3.47 17.80
N LYS A 252 0.37 -4.26 16.85
CA LYS A 252 -1.03 -4.71 16.77
C LYS A 252 -1.10 -6.21 16.53
N PRO A 253 -2.10 -6.90 17.10
CA PRO A 253 -2.41 -8.27 16.68
C PRO A 253 -2.60 -8.35 15.16
N MET A 254 -1.89 -9.27 14.52
CA MET A 254 -1.88 -9.40 13.05
C MET A 254 -2.79 -10.53 12.53
N ALA A 255 -3.68 -11.11 13.35
CA ALA A 255 -4.56 -12.18 12.89
C ALA A 255 -5.44 -11.76 11.70
N ARG A 256 -5.84 -10.49 11.61
CA ARG A 256 -6.54 -9.91 10.45
C ARG A 256 -5.72 -9.93 9.15
N ASN A 257 -4.40 -9.98 9.25
CA ASN A 257 -3.46 -10.04 8.15
C ASN A 257 -2.97 -11.46 7.87
N ALA A 258 -3.59 -12.50 8.45
CA ALA A 258 -3.14 -13.87 8.29
C ALA A 258 -4.30 -14.81 7.94
N GLN A 259 -3.97 -15.89 7.25
CA GLN A 259 -4.85 -17.04 7.08
C GLN A 259 -4.17 -18.24 7.71
N LEU A 260 -4.94 -19.03 8.47
CA LEU A 260 -4.45 -20.15 9.28
C LEU A 260 -5.22 -21.41 8.95
N TRP A 261 -4.53 -22.55 8.94
CA TRP A 261 -5.13 -23.86 8.76
C TRP A 261 -4.42 -24.92 9.61
N SER A 262 -5.13 -25.99 9.90
CA SER A 262 -4.62 -27.13 10.67
C SER A 262 -3.64 -27.99 9.87
N HIS A 263 -2.96 -28.92 10.54
CA HIS A 263 -2.12 -29.93 9.91
C HIS A 263 -2.86 -30.78 8.85
N ASP A 264 -4.19 -30.95 8.95
CA ASP A 264 -5.01 -31.69 8.00
C ASP A 264 -5.66 -30.79 6.91
N LEU A 265 -5.18 -29.55 6.79
CA LEU A 265 -5.58 -28.56 5.79
C LEU A 265 -7.07 -28.19 5.88
N ARG A 266 -7.54 -27.94 7.11
CA ARG A 266 -8.83 -27.31 7.41
C ARG A 266 -8.64 -25.86 7.79
N LEU A 267 -9.52 -24.99 7.34
CA LEU A 267 -9.43 -23.56 7.65
C LEU A 267 -9.67 -23.35 9.14
N ILE A 268 -8.75 -22.65 9.79
CA ILE A 268 -8.88 -22.22 11.19
C ILE A 268 -9.31 -20.76 11.23
N LEU A 269 -8.68 -19.93 10.41
CA LEU A 269 -8.93 -18.50 10.38
C LEU A 269 -8.73 -17.95 8.96
N ASP A 270 -9.74 -17.26 8.43
CA ASP A 270 -9.59 -16.35 7.30
C ASP A 270 -9.56 -14.90 7.83
N GLY A 271 -8.38 -14.44 8.27
CA GLY A 271 -8.21 -13.17 8.97
C GLY A 271 -8.91 -11.96 8.34
N PRO A 272 -8.73 -11.71 7.03
CA PRO A 272 -9.39 -10.60 6.35
C PRO A 272 -10.92 -10.57 6.50
N ASN A 273 -11.57 -11.74 6.63
CA ASN A 273 -13.02 -11.89 6.72
C ASN A 273 -13.52 -12.35 8.10
N ALA A 274 -12.60 -12.58 9.06
CA ALA A 274 -12.92 -13.13 10.37
C ALA A 274 -13.91 -12.25 11.15
N THR A 275 -14.66 -12.86 12.06
CA THR A 275 -15.35 -12.14 13.13
C THR A 275 -14.50 -12.14 14.40
N PRO A 276 -14.83 -11.30 15.41
CA PRO A 276 -14.21 -11.42 16.74
C PRO A 276 -14.33 -12.86 17.30
N ASP A 277 -15.42 -13.55 17.01
CA ASP A 277 -15.68 -14.91 17.47
C ASP A 277 -14.76 -15.93 16.79
N ASP A 278 -14.51 -15.76 15.49
CA ASP A 278 -13.57 -16.61 14.74
C ASP A 278 -12.14 -16.44 15.27
N ILE A 279 -11.74 -15.21 15.58
CA ILE A 279 -10.43 -14.93 16.18
C ILE A 279 -10.33 -15.61 17.55
N ARG A 280 -11.35 -15.51 18.42
CA ARG A 280 -11.34 -16.19 19.74
C ARG A 280 -11.24 -17.70 19.61
N LYS A 281 -11.96 -18.31 18.66
CA LYS A 281 -11.88 -19.75 18.38
C LYS A 281 -10.51 -20.17 17.89
N ALA A 282 -9.91 -19.39 16.98
CA ALA A 282 -8.56 -19.65 16.48
C ALA A 282 -7.52 -19.59 17.62
N VAL A 283 -7.62 -18.59 18.50
CA VAL A 283 -6.78 -18.47 19.71
C VAL A 283 -6.89 -19.71 20.58
N GLN A 284 -8.12 -20.14 20.91
CA GLN A 284 -8.35 -21.31 21.74
C GLN A 284 -7.75 -22.58 21.12
N LEU A 285 -7.98 -22.81 19.83
CA LEU A 285 -7.45 -23.97 19.12
C LEU A 285 -5.91 -24.00 19.11
N MET A 286 -5.28 -22.85 18.89
CA MET A 286 -3.81 -22.78 18.85
C MET A 286 -3.17 -22.89 20.23
N HIS A 287 -3.85 -22.46 21.30
CA HIS A 287 -3.40 -22.68 22.68
C HIS A 287 -3.36 -24.16 23.07
N GLU A 288 -4.19 -25.01 22.45
CA GLU A 288 -4.10 -26.45 22.65
C GLU A 288 -2.79 -27.03 22.09
N GLY A 289 -2.02 -26.27 21.30
CA GLY A 289 -0.79 -26.69 20.63
C GLY A 289 -1.05 -27.38 19.29
N GLY A 290 -0.01 -27.78 18.57
CA GLY A 290 -0.06 -28.52 17.32
C GLY A 290 0.69 -27.84 16.18
N LEU A 291 0.53 -28.41 14.99
CA LEU A 291 1.13 -27.92 13.75
C LEU A 291 0.08 -27.16 12.92
N PHE A 292 0.39 -25.92 12.57
CA PHE A 292 -0.52 -25.01 11.86
C PHE A 292 0.16 -24.39 10.66
N GLY A 293 -0.49 -24.41 9.51
CA GLY A 293 -0.01 -23.70 8.34
C GLY A 293 -0.55 -22.28 8.34
N TYR A 294 0.24 -21.35 7.82
CA TYR A 294 -0.15 -19.96 7.74
C TYR A 294 0.42 -19.23 6.53
N ARG A 295 -0.26 -18.16 6.12
CA ARG A 295 0.31 -17.11 5.29
C ARG A 295 -0.11 -15.74 5.78
N PHE A 296 0.80 -14.77 5.73
CA PHE A 296 0.43 -13.37 5.80
C PHE A 296 -0.17 -12.92 4.46
N GLN A 297 -1.23 -12.14 4.53
CA GLN A 297 -1.94 -11.60 3.39
C GLN A 297 -2.07 -10.09 3.51
N PHE A 298 -1.60 -9.40 2.47
CA PHE A 298 -1.87 -7.99 2.26
C PHE A 298 -2.97 -7.87 1.21
N PRO A 299 -3.97 -6.98 1.39
CA PRO A 299 -5.09 -6.89 0.46
C PRO A 299 -4.62 -6.67 -0.97
N ALA A 300 -5.12 -7.48 -1.90
CA ALA A 300 -4.88 -7.29 -3.32
C ALA A 300 -5.45 -5.95 -3.79
N MET A 301 -4.93 -5.44 -4.91
CA MET A 301 -5.44 -4.23 -5.54
C MET A 301 -6.94 -4.37 -5.81
N ARG A 302 -7.73 -3.44 -5.29
CA ARG A 302 -9.18 -3.44 -5.44
C ARG A 302 -9.63 -2.37 -6.42
N VAL A 303 -10.41 -2.76 -7.42
CA VAL A 303 -11.10 -1.87 -8.36
C VAL A 303 -12.60 -2.01 -8.11
N GLY A 304 -13.20 -1.00 -7.48
CA GLY A 304 -14.57 -1.09 -6.99
C GLY A 304 -14.73 -2.21 -5.96
N ARG A 305 -15.53 -3.23 -6.30
CA ARG A 305 -15.76 -4.42 -5.45
C ARG A 305 -14.88 -5.62 -5.80
N HIS A 306 -13.97 -5.47 -6.76
CA HIS A 306 -13.21 -6.59 -7.31
C HIS A 306 -11.73 -6.52 -6.95
N GLU A 307 -11.18 -7.63 -6.47
CA GLU A 307 -9.74 -7.82 -6.32
C GLU A 307 -9.13 -8.32 -7.61
N VAL A 308 -8.01 -7.70 -8.02
CA VAL A 308 -7.38 -7.93 -9.31
C VAL A 308 -6.07 -8.69 -9.13
N TYR A 309 -5.91 -9.78 -9.89
CA TYR A 309 -4.71 -10.59 -9.92
C TYR A 309 -4.16 -10.65 -11.35
N TRP A 310 -2.86 -10.48 -11.49
CA TRP A 310 -2.13 -10.64 -12.74
C TRP A 310 -1.46 -12.01 -12.77
N HIS A 311 -1.92 -12.87 -13.68
CA HIS A 311 -1.40 -14.20 -13.94
C HIS A 311 -0.26 -14.13 -14.94
N ARG A 312 0.94 -13.85 -14.44
CA ARG A 312 2.11 -13.60 -15.28
C ARG A 312 2.99 -14.85 -15.41
N PRO A 313 3.17 -15.40 -16.62
CA PRO A 313 4.19 -16.42 -16.88
C PRO A 313 5.61 -15.91 -16.58
N LEU A 314 6.25 -16.51 -15.58
CA LEU A 314 7.68 -16.43 -15.37
C LEU A 314 8.37 -17.48 -16.23
N VAL A 315 9.30 -17.02 -17.08
CA VAL A 315 10.16 -17.85 -17.92
C VAL A 315 11.59 -17.59 -17.48
N ALA A 316 12.23 -18.63 -16.97
CA ALA A 316 13.61 -18.59 -16.50
C ALA A 316 14.31 -19.91 -16.86
N TYR A 317 15.63 -19.86 -16.95
CA TYR A 317 16.48 -21.01 -17.23
C TYR A 317 17.79 -20.89 -16.47
N MET A 318 18.46 -22.01 -16.22
CA MET A 318 19.81 -22.01 -15.66
C MET A 318 20.81 -21.71 -16.79
N SER A 319 21.63 -20.68 -16.63
CA SER A 319 22.68 -20.36 -17.60
C SER A 319 23.97 -21.08 -17.24
N PRO A 320 24.44 -22.05 -18.04
CA PRO A 320 25.68 -22.76 -17.76
C PRO A 320 26.88 -21.81 -17.68
N ALA A 321 26.91 -20.78 -18.52
CA ALA A 321 28.01 -19.81 -18.58
C ALA A 321 28.12 -18.91 -17.33
N LEU A 322 27.01 -18.70 -16.61
CA LEU A 322 26.96 -17.80 -15.46
C LEU A 322 26.69 -18.53 -14.14
N ASP A 323 26.51 -19.86 -14.22
CA ASP A 323 26.07 -20.73 -13.13
C ASP A 323 24.94 -20.14 -12.26
N ARG A 324 23.94 -19.55 -12.92
CA ARG A 324 22.80 -18.93 -12.24
C ARG A 324 21.54 -18.94 -13.08
N ALA A 325 20.40 -18.84 -12.41
CA ALA A 325 19.11 -18.64 -13.07
C ALA A 325 19.04 -17.26 -13.75
N ILE A 326 18.64 -17.24 -15.02
CA ILE A 326 18.37 -16.03 -15.80
C ILE A 326 16.89 -15.97 -16.12
N VAL A 327 16.28 -14.79 -15.93
CA VAL A 327 14.89 -14.51 -16.31
C VAL A 327 14.84 -13.96 -17.73
N LEU A 328 13.97 -14.51 -18.57
CA LEU A 328 13.73 -13.99 -19.92
C LEU A 328 12.78 -12.77 -19.84
N HIS A 329 13.32 -11.55 -19.94
CA HIS A 329 12.57 -10.31 -19.67
C HIS A 329 11.36 -10.05 -20.57
N ASN A 330 11.40 -10.51 -21.83
CA ASN A 330 10.31 -10.41 -22.81
C ASN A 330 9.45 -11.68 -22.86
N SER A 331 9.06 -12.18 -21.68
CA SER A 331 8.16 -13.33 -21.53
C SER A 331 6.71 -12.95 -21.86
N PRO A 332 5.83 -13.93 -22.17
CA PRO A 332 4.42 -13.68 -22.43
C PRO A 332 3.76 -12.93 -21.26
N ALA A 333 2.95 -11.93 -21.59
CA ALA A 333 2.45 -10.96 -20.61
C ALA A 333 1.40 -11.54 -19.64
N GLY A 334 0.85 -12.71 -19.92
CA GLY A 334 -0.23 -13.28 -19.12
C GLY A 334 -1.57 -12.61 -19.37
N TYR A 335 -2.44 -12.71 -18.37
CA TYR A 335 -3.71 -12.01 -18.32
C TYR A 335 -4.07 -11.68 -16.86
N CYS A 336 -5.06 -10.84 -16.65
CA CYS A 336 -5.55 -10.49 -15.33
C CYS A 336 -6.94 -11.07 -15.09
N THR A 337 -7.21 -11.46 -13.85
CA THR A 337 -8.57 -11.77 -13.38
C THR A 337 -9.01 -10.75 -12.35
N ALA A 338 -10.32 -10.49 -12.32
CA ALA A 338 -10.97 -9.75 -11.26
C ALA A 338 -12.06 -10.62 -10.62
N TYR A 339 -12.04 -10.71 -9.29
CA TYR A 339 -13.03 -11.45 -8.50
C TYR A 339 -13.72 -10.52 -7.52
N ARG A 340 -15.01 -10.74 -7.28
CA ARG A 340 -15.69 -10.10 -6.16
C ARG A 340 -14.98 -10.46 -4.86
N ALA A 341 -14.55 -9.44 -4.11
CA ALA A 341 -13.73 -9.63 -2.91
C ALA A 341 -14.47 -10.42 -1.81
N ASP A 342 -15.78 -10.23 -1.70
CA ASP A 342 -16.64 -10.89 -0.70
C ASP A 342 -16.95 -12.36 -1.01
N LYS A 343 -16.86 -12.75 -2.29
CA LYS A 343 -17.17 -14.10 -2.75
C LYS A 343 -16.47 -14.39 -4.07
N PRO A 344 -15.16 -14.72 -4.05
CA PRO A 344 -14.42 -14.98 -5.27
C PRO A 344 -14.94 -16.26 -5.95
N ASN A 345 -15.24 -16.16 -7.24
CA ASN A 345 -15.60 -17.30 -8.08
C ASN A 345 -14.48 -17.56 -9.10
N LEU A 346 -13.63 -18.53 -8.80
CA LEU A 346 -12.46 -18.84 -9.63
C LEU A 346 -12.82 -19.40 -11.00
N ALA A 347 -13.99 -20.02 -11.14
CA ALA A 347 -14.45 -20.56 -12.42
C ALA A 347 -14.99 -19.49 -13.37
N ARG A 348 -15.37 -18.32 -12.84
CA ARG A 348 -15.97 -17.22 -13.62
C ARG A 348 -15.36 -15.86 -13.25
N PRO A 349 -14.05 -15.66 -13.47
CA PRO A 349 -13.44 -14.35 -13.30
C PRO A 349 -13.93 -13.36 -14.36
N VAL A 350 -13.84 -12.06 -14.05
CA VAL A 350 -13.75 -11.04 -15.10
C VAL A 350 -12.33 -11.11 -15.67
N GLU A 351 -12.22 -11.48 -16.95
CA GLU A 351 -10.93 -11.56 -17.65
C GLU A 351 -10.53 -10.20 -18.22
N MET A 352 -9.28 -9.82 -18.04
CA MET A 352 -8.68 -8.59 -18.56
C MET A 352 -7.30 -8.88 -19.14
N TRP A 353 -6.85 -8.10 -20.11
CA TRP A 353 -5.52 -8.25 -20.71
C TRP A 353 -4.66 -7.04 -20.38
N PRO A 354 -3.42 -7.23 -19.91
CA PRO A 354 -2.56 -6.12 -19.55
C PRO A 354 -2.17 -5.32 -20.81
N ASN A 355 -2.48 -4.02 -20.80
CA ASN A 355 -1.93 -3.07 -21.76
C ASN A 355 -0.62 -2.50 -21.21
N VAL A 356 0.50 -3.14 -21.57
CA VAL A 356 1.84 -2.68 -21.15
C VAL A 356 2.21 -1.44 -21.94
N LEU A 357 2.08 -0.27 -21.29
CA LEU A 357 2.40 1.02 -21.89
C LEU A 357 3.90 1.13 -22.19
N LYS A 358 4.24 1.38 -23.45
CA LYS A 358 5.61 1.70 -23.87
C LYS A 358 5.95 3.13 -23.46
N ARG A 359 6.49 3.30 -22.26
CA ARG A 359 6.89 4.60 -21.71
C ARG A 359 8.38 4.85 -21.96
N THR A 360 8.72 5.34 -23.16
CA THR A 360 10.11 5.47 -23.62
C THR A 360 11.02 6.19 -22.62
N LEU A 361 10.59 7.34 -22.08
CA LEU A 361 11.37 8.08 -21.09
C LEU A 361 11.48 7.35 -19.74
N HIS A 362 10.43 6.67 -19.27
CA HIS A 362 10.53 5.89 -18.03
C HIS A 362 11.45 4.69 -18.17
N THR A 363 11.40 4.00 -19.31
CA THR A 363 12.29 2.86 -19.60
C THR A 363 13.74 3.34 -19.73
N ALA A 364 13.98 4.39 -20.51
CA ALA A 364 15.32 4.97 -20.65
C ALA A 364 15.87 5.50 -19.33
N ALA A 365 15.04 6.05 -18.44
CA ALA A 365 15.48 6.47 -17.11
C ALA A 365 16.06 5.31 -16.28
N ILE A 366 15.51 4.10 -16.43
CA ILE A 366 16.03 2.91 -15.74
C ILE A 366 17.28 2.42 -16.44
N GLU A 367 17.23 2.19 -17.75
CA GLU A 367 18.36 1.66 -18.53
C GLU A 367 19.62 2.52 -18.42
N LEU A 368 19.45 3.85 -18.48
CA LEU A 368 20.57 4.79 -18.50
C LEU A 368 21.09 5.15 -17.13
N PHE A 369 20.33 4.99 -16.04
CA PHE A 369 20.72 5.54 -14.74
C PHE A 369 20.60 4.56 -13.56
N CYS A 370 20.22 3.30 -13.78
CA CYS A 370 20.11 2.32 -12.68
C CYS A 370 21.44 2.03 -11.96
N HIS A 371 22.57 2.25 -12.65
CA HIS A 371 23.93 2.04 -12.16
C HIS A 371 24.58 3.33 -11.62
N ALA A 372 23.85 4.45 -11.61
CA ALA A 372 24.37 5.72 -11.11
C ALA A 372 24.79 5.57 -9.63
N GLN A 373 25.99 6.05 -9.30
CA GLN A 373 26.49 6.06 -7.92
C GLN A 373 25.86 7.23 -7.17
N ASP A 374 24.69 6.99 -6.60
CA ASP A 374 23.95 7.97 -5.84
C ASP A 374 24.27 7.89 -4.34
N LEU A 375 24.22 9.03 -3.63
CA LEU A 375 24.33 9.09 -2.16
C LEU A 375 23.22 8.29 -1.45
N ARG A 376 22.10 8.05 -2.14
CA ARG A 376 21.02 7.16 -1.71
C ARG A 376 20.65 6.23 -2.86
N PRO A 377 20.32 4.96 -2.61
CA PRO A 377 20.01 4.00 -3.67
C PRO A 377 18.99 4.54 -4.70
N HIS A 378 19.40 4.57 -5.97
CA HIS A 378 18.58 4.96 -7.12
C HIS A 378 17.95 6.36 -7.04
N LEU A 379 18.54 7.30 -6.28
CA LEU A 379 18.05 8.67 -6.14
C LEU A 379 17.85 9.36 -7.50
N THR A 380 18.80 9.18 -8.43
CA THR A 380 18.72 9.76 -9.77
C THR A 380 17.49 9.23 -10.51
N VAL A 381 17.29 7.92 -10.58
CA VAL A 381 16.10 7.29 -11.19
C VAL A 381 14.80 7.76 -10.53
N ARG A 382 14.77 7.89 -9.20
CA ARG A 382 13.61 8.40 -8.45
C ARG A 382 13.29 9.85 -8.84
N ASN A 383 14.30 10.72 -8.89
CA ASN A 383 14.15 12.11 -9.28
C ASN A 383 13.62 12.25 -10.72
N LEU A 384 14.17 11.48 -11.67
CA LEU A 384 13.67 11.42 -13.05
C LEU A 384 12.19 11.01 -13.08
N ARG A 385 11.84 9.94 -12.35
CA ARG A 385 10.46 9.46 -12.26
C ARG A 385 9.51 10.50 -11.70
N LYS A 386 9.89 11.27 -10.67
CA LYS A 386 9.05 12.35 -10.10
C LYS A 386 8.68 13.40 -11.15
N LEU A 387 9.64 13.82 -11.98
CA LEU A 387 9.37 14.78 -13.07
C LEU A 387 8.41 14.18 -14.10
N LEU A 388 8.71 12.97 -14.59
CA LEU A 388 7.90 12.30 -15.61
C LEU A 388 6.46 12.03 -15.14
N ASP A 389 6.31 11.51 -13.91
CA ASP A 389 5.01 11.19 -13.33
C ASP A 389 4.21 12.46 -13.03
N THR A 390 4.84 13.53 -12.51
CA THR A 390 4.14 14.80 -12.24
C THR A 390 3.72 15.49 -13.53
N HIS A 391 4.56 15.49 -14.56
CA HIS A 391 4.21 16.01 -15.88
C HIS A 391 2.97 15.29 -16.44
N HIS A 392 2.92 13.96 -16.33
CA HIS A 392 1.77 13.18 -16.74
C HIS A 392 0.51 13.49 -15.91
N LEU A 393 0.63 13.58 -14.58
CA LEU A 393 -0.49 13.91 -13.68
C LEU A 393 -1.08 15.30 -13.94
N LEU A 394 -0.27 16.25 -14.40
CA LEU A 394 -0.71 17.60 -14.78
C LEU A 394 -1.19 17.69 -16.23
N GLY A 395 -1.50 16.55 -16.87
CA GLY A 395 -2.06 16.48 -18.21
C GLY A 395 -1.05 16.73 -19.33
N GLY A 396 0.24 16.54 -19.06
CA GLY A 396 1.31 16.68 -20.05
C GLY A 396 1.69 18.14 -20.37
N LYS A 397 1.39 19.07 -19.46
CA LYS A 397 1.83 20.47 -19.59
C LYS A 397 3.24 20.62 -19.02
N PRO A 398 4.08 21.50 -19.60
CA PRO A 398 5.38 21.80 -19.03
C PRO A 398 5.29 22.20 -17.56
N LEU A 399 6.11 21.58 -16.72
CA LEU A 399 6.16 21.83 -15.29
C LEU A 399 6.73 23.24 -15.04
N PRO A 400 6.11 24.08 -14.19
CA PRO A 400 6.76 25.31 -13.76
C PRO A 400 8.16 25.02 -13.20
N TYR A 401 9.16 25.81 -13.60
CA TYR A 401 10.56 25.60 -13.21
C TYR A 401 10.74 25.42 -11.70
N SER A 402 10.07 26.26 -10.90
CA SER A 402 10.11 26.20 -9.44
C SER A 402 9.53 24.89 -8.89
N LEU A 403 8.42 24.41 -9.46
CA LEU A 403 7.81 23.13 -9.09
C LEU A 403 8.75 21.98 -9.46
N ALA A 404 9.28 21.96 -10.69
CA ALA A 404 10.24 20.97 -11.14
C ALA A 404 11.43 20.87 -10.17
N ARG A 405 12.03 22.00 -9.78
CA ARG A 405 13.14 22.03 -8.81
C ARG A 405 12.73 21.52 -7.42
N GLN A 406 11.52 21.83 -6.95
CA GLN A 406 11.02 21.40 -5.62
C GLN A 406 10.66 19.91 -5.56
N LEU A 407 10.30 19.29 -6.68
CA LEU A 407 10.07 17.85 -6.75
C LEU A 407 11.36 17.05 -6.51
N LEU A 408 12.49 17.59 -6.98
CA LEU A 408 13.78 16.89 -6.91
C LEU A 408 14.37 16.92 -5.49
N THR A 409 14.85 15.76 -5.05
CA THR A 409 15.65 15.66 -3.82
C THR A 409 17.10 15.98 -4.18
N LEU A 410 17.47 17.26 -4.08
CA LEU A 410 18.81 17.80 -4.39
C LEU A 410 19.35 18.59 -3.19
N SER A 411 20.66 18.84 -3.18
CA SER A 411 21.25 19.73 -2.18
C SER A 411 20.66 21.15 -2.30
N LYS A 412 20.68 21.95 -1.22
CA LYS A 412 20.15 23.33 -1.23
C LYS A 412 20.86 24.25 -2.25
N LYS A 413 22.11 23.94 -2.60
CA LYS A 413 22.94 24.74 -3.51
C LYS A 413 22.88 24.29 -4.96
N GLU A 414 22.47 23.05 -5.23
CA GLU A 414 22.39 22.50 -6.58
C GLU A 414 21.15 23.04 -7.30
N THR A 415 21.33 23.66 -8.47
CA THR A 415 20.22 24.16 -9.29
C THR A 415 19.61 23.04 -10.13
N LEU A 416 18.42 23.28 -10.71
CA LEU A 416 17.81 22.31 -11.62
C LEU A 416 18.66 22.11 -12.87
N GLU A 417 19.22 23.19 -13.44
CA GLU A 417 20.09 23.11 -14.61
C GLU A 417 21.41 22.40 -14.32
N ASP A 418 22.04 22.65 -13.18
CA ASP A 418 23.28 21.93 -12.81
C ASP A 418 23.02 20.43 -12.71
N TRP A 419 21.90 20.05 -12.09
CA TRP A 419 21.52 18.65 -11.98
C TRP A 419 21.23 18.02 -13.35
N LEU A 420 20.46 18.70 -14.21
CA LEU A 420 20.16 18.23 -15.57
C LEU A 420 21.44 18.05 -16.40
N HIS A 421 22.37 19.01 -16.33
CA HIS A 421 23.67 18.90 -16.99
C HIS A 421 24.45 17.69 -16.49
N GLY A 422 24.47 17.49 -15.17
CA GLY A 422 25.16 16.36 -14.53
C GLY A 422 24.64 14.98 -14.94
N LEU A 423 23.41 14.86 -15.43
CA LEU A 423 22.85 13.58 -15.88
C LEU A 423 23.64 12.97 -17.04
N VAL A 424 24.14 13.77 -17.99
CA VAL A 424 24.87 13.25 -19.15
C VAL A 424 26.09 12.43 -18.72
N ALA A 425 26.80 12.88 -17.69
CA ALA A 425 27.96 12.18 -17.14
C ALA A 425 27.59 10.95 -16.28
N ARG A 426 26.35 10.89 -15.78
CA ARG A 426 25.84 9.76 -14.96
C ARG A 426 25.22 8.64 -15.81
N ALA A 427 25.01 8.87 -17.11
CA ALA A 427 24.39 7.89 -17.99
C ALA A 427 25.39 6.80 -18.41
N SER A 428 24.94 5.55 -18.55
CA SER A 428 25.77 4.45 -19.10
C SER A 428 26.12 4.66 -20.57
N ASP A 429 25.29 5.44 -21.25
CA ASP A 429 25.44 5.82 -22.65
C ASP A 429 25.29 7.33 -22.73
N ARG A 430 26.38 8.01 -23.08
CA ARG A 430 26.47 9.46 -23.09
C ARG A 430 25.56 10.10 -24.14
N GLU A 431 25.46 9.50 -25.33
CA GLU A 431 24.65 10.03 -26.42
C GLU A 431 23.16 9.92 -26.09
N ARG A 432 22.74 8.73 -25.63
CA ARG A 432 21.38 8.55 -25.12
C ARG A 432 21.10 9.41 -23.89
N GLY A 433 22.10 9.65 -23.05
CA GLY A 433 22.03 10.59 -21.92
C GLY A 433 21.75 12.03 -22.36
N CYS A 434 22.45 12.53 -23.39
CA CYS A 434 22.20 13.85 -23.98
C CYS A 434 20.77 13.96 -24.52
N TRP A 435 20.33 12.98 -25.31
CA TRP A 435 18.95 12.92 -25.81
C TRP A 435 17.94 12.97 -24.65
N PHE A 436 18.17 12.18 -23.60
CA PHE A 436 17.28 12.11 -22.45
C PHE A 436 17.12 13.47 -21.75
N VAL A 437 18.23 14.18 -21.55
CA VAL A 437 18.22 15.52 -20.92
C VAL A 437 17.45 16.54 -21.75
N GLU A 438 17.61 16.51 -23.08
CA GLU A 438 16.84 17.38 -23.97
C GLU A 438 15.33 17.09 -23.92
N GLU A 439 14.93 15.81 -23.82
CA GLU A 439 13.53 15.47 -23.61
C GLU A 439 13.02 15.99 -22.26
N LEU A 440 13.78 15.85 -21.17
CA LEU A 440 13.39 16.42 -19.86
C LEU A 440 13.22 17.93 -19.90
N ARG A 441 14.10 18.65 -20.61
CA ARG A 441 14.00 20.11 -20.76
C ARG A 441 12.70 20.52 -21.41
N ARG A 442 12.19 19.77 -22.39
CA ARG A 442 10.88 20.01 -23.01
C ARG A 442 9.70 19.83 -22.04
N LEU A 443 9.88 19.03 -20.99
CA LEU A 443 8.86 18.82 -19.95
C LEU A 443 8.83 19.94 -18.91
N ILE A 444 9.79 20.88 -18.95
CA ILE A 444 9.96 21.92 -17.94
C ILE A 444 9.79 23.28 -18.63
N ALA A 445 8.96 24.13 -18.05
CA ALA A 445 8.81 25.50 -18.52
C ALA A 445 10.11 26.29 -18.25
N SER A 446 10.48 27.18 -19.18
CA SER A 446 11.65 28.05 -18.99
C SER A 446 11.57 28.81 -17.66
N PRO A 447 12.72 29.04 -16.99
CA PRO A 447 12.74 29.82 -15.77
C PRO A 447 12.15 31.20 -16.04
N VAL A 448 11.03 31.51 -15.40
CA VAL A 448 10.54 32.88 -15.33
C VAL A 448 11.51 33.63 -14.41
N PRO A 449 12.12 34.75 -14.84
CA PRO A 449 12.99 35.53 -13.98
C PRO A 449 12.27 35.80 -12.66
N PRO A 450 12.97 35.70 -11.50
CA PRO A 450 12.39 36.15 -10.26
C PRO A 450 11.96 37.61 -10.45
N LEU A 451 10.70 37.91 -10.14
CA LEU A 451 10.27 39.29 -9.90
C LEU A 451 11.22 39.85 -8.83
N HIS A 452 12.23 40.60 -9.27
CA HIS A 452 13.16 41.29 -8.40
C HIS A 452 12.36 42.22 -7.49
N GLY A 453 12.49 42.04 -6.18
CA GLY A 453 11.86 42.92 -5.20
C GLY A 453 11.47 42.28 -3.88
N ILE A 454 12.36 41.52 -3.23
CA ILE A 454 12.41 41.54 -1.77
C ILE A 454 13.55 42.50 -1.43
N ALA A 455 13.21 43.79 -1.45
CA ALA A 455 14.05 44.80 -0.83
C ALA A 455 13.88 44.66 0.69
N THR A 456 14.95 44.27 1.35
CA THR A 456 15.20 44.59 2.75
C THR A 456 15.13 46.10 2.96
N ARG A 457 14.31 46.52 3.94
CA ARG A 457 14.31 47.81 4.66
C ARG A 457 14.12 49.11 3.86
N GLY A 458 13.09 49.87 4.23
CA GLY A 458 13.00 51.31 3.97
C GLY A 458 11.57 51.78 3.82
N ALA A 459 11.15 52.71 4.67
CA ALA A 459 9.87 53.39 4.61
C ALA A 459 9.64 54.08 3.25
N SER A 460 8.40 54.05 2.74
CA SER A 460 7.69 55.21 2.21
C SER A 460 6.36 54.80 1.56
N GLU A 461 5.43 55.73 1.67
CA GLU A 461 4.10 55.74 1.09
C GLU A 461 4.12 55.62 -0.44
N GLY A 462 3.02 55.13 -1.03
CA GLY A 462 2.67 55.46 -2.40
C GLY A 462 2.44 54.29 -3.35
N THR A 463 1.19 54.22 -3.80
CA THR A 463 0.74 53.66 -5.09
C THR A 463 0.61 52.14 -5.23
N ALA A 464 -0.61 51.69 -4.89
CA ALA A 464 -1.22 50.51 -5.49
C ALA A 464 -1.45 50.73 -7.00
N LYS A 465 -0.63 50.13 -7.86
CA LYS A 465 -1.01 49.79 -9.24
C LYS A 465 -0.40 48.45 -9.68
N GLY A 466 -1.26 47.43 -9.71
CA GLY A 466 -1.28 46.38 -10.73
C GLY A 466 -0.14 45.35 -10.76
N ARG A 467 -0.19 44.35 -9.88
CA ARG A 467 0.47 43.05 -10.13
C ARG A 467 -0.47 42.16 -10.96
N LYS A 468 -0.20 42.02 -12.27
CA LYS A 468 -0.87 41.05 -13.16
C LYS A 468 -0.17 39.69 -13.06
N GLY A 469 -0.90 38.65 -12.66
CA GLY A 469 -0.46 37.26 -12.88
C GLY A 469 -1.15 36.20 -12.03
N GLY A 470 -1.57 36.52 -10.80
CA GLY A 470 -2.27 35.59 -9.92
C GLY A 470 -3.31 36.29 -9.06
N PRO A 471 -4.38 35.59 -8.63
CA PRO A 471 -5.33 36.16 -7.69
C PRO A 471 -4.61 36.56 -6.40
N ALA A 472 -4.91 37.76 -5.89
CA ALA A 472 -4.38 38.21 -4.60
C ALA A 472 -4.81 37.24 -3.49
N SER A 473 -3.89 36.87 -2.60
CA SER A 473 -4.21 36.00 -1.46
C SER A 473 -5.27 36.65 -0.57
N LEU A 474 -6.32 35.89 -0.22
CA LEU A 474 -7.43 36.38 0.59
C LEU A 474 -7.11 36.47 2.09
N THR A 475 -6.09 35.74 2.55
CA THR A 475 -5.79 35.57 3.98
C THR A 475 -4.40 36.05 4.38
N LEU A 476 -3.44 36.09 3.44
CA LEU A 476 -2.02 36.34 3.74
C LEU A 476 -1.78 37.66 4.47
N GLU A 477 -2.48 38.73 4.09
CA GLU A 477 -2.34 40.03 4.75
C GLU A 477 -2.71 39.99 6.25
N GLN A 478 -3.59 39.07 6.64
CA GLN A 478 -4.02 38.90 8.04
C GLN A 478 -3.11 37.95 8.81
N THR A 479 -2.60 36.91 8.16
CA THR A 479 -1.76 35.88 8.80
C THR A 479 -0.28 36.26 8.86
N ALA A 480 0.21 37.08 7.92
CA ALA A 480 1.59 37.57 7.88
C ALA A 480 1.81 38.79 8.81
N ARG A 481 1.33 38.72 10.05
CA ARG A 481 1.46 39.79 11.06
C ARG A 481 2.04 39.20 12.35
N ARG A 482 2.91 39.96 13.03
CA ARG A 482 3.46 39.56 14.34
C ARG A 482 2.37 39.25 15.37
N SER A 483 1.26 39.97 15.34
CA SER A 483 0.11 39.70 16.23
C SER A 483 -0.51 38.32 15.99
N PHE A 484 -0.57 37.86 14.73
CA PHE A 484 -1.07 36.52 14.40
C PHE A 484 -0.08 35.46 14.87
N GLU A 485 1.21 35.65 14.60
CA GLU A 485 2.28 34.75 15.03
C GLU A 485 2.31 34.60 16.56
N VAL A 486 2.23 35.70 17.31
CA VAL A 486 2.18 35.66 18.79
C VAL A 486 0.93 34.93 19.29
N ALA A 487 -0.23 35.16 18.66
CA ALA A 487 -1.46 34.45 19.02
C ALA A 487 -1.35 32.96 18.72
N TYR A 488 -0.70 32.59 17.63
CA TYR A 488 -0.44 31.21 17.22
C TYR A 488 0.39 30.48 18.28
N TRP A 489 1.56 31.00 18.63
CA TRP A 489 2.42 30.39 19.66
C TRP A 489 1.76 30.32 21.04
N LYS A 490 1.02 31.36 21.44
CA LYS A 490 0.27 31.34 22.72
C LYS A 490 -0.85 30.29 22.73
N THR A 491 -1.50 30.07 21.58
CA THR A 491 -2.55 29.05 21.47
C THR A 491 -1.95 27.65 21.55
N ILE A 492 -0.81 27.42 20.89
CA ILE A 492 -0.06 26.15 21.00
C ILE A 492 0.33 25.89 22.45
N ALA A 493 0.99 26.85 23.11
CA ALA A 493 1.42 26.70 24.50
C ALA A 493 0.23 26.39 25.43
N PHE A 494 -0.91 27.07 25.24
CA PHE A 494 -2.11 26.76 26.03
C PHE A 494 -2.62 25.33 25.79
N LEU A 495 -2.74 24.88 24.54
CA LEU A 495 -3.24 23.54 24.25
C LEU A 495 -2.27 22.45 24.74
N ALA A 496 -0.97 22.71 24.67
CA ALA A 496 0.07 21.77 25.05
C ALA A 496 0.29 21.68 26.56
N GLU A 497 0.32 22.81 27.27
CA GLU A 497 0.79 22.91 28.67
C GLU A 497 -0.30 23.29 29.69
N SER A 498 -1.57 23.39 29.28
CA SER A 498 -2.66 23.71 30.22
C SER A 498 -3.08 22.49 31.05
N LYS A 499 -4.27 22.58 31.66
CA LYS A 499 -4.86 21.54 32.51
C LYS A 499 -5.21 20.23 31.77
N TYR A 500 -5.12 20.20 30.44
CA TYR A 500 -5.40 19.00 29.65
C TYR A 500 -4.08 18.24 29.48
N LEU A 501 -3.91 17.13 30.18
CA LEU A 501 -2.68 16.34 30.22
C LEU A 501 -2.86 14.97 29.57
N THR A 502 -3.97 14.30 29.85
CA THR A 502 -4.28 12.92 29.40
C THR A 502 -5.12 12.94 28.13
N LYS A 503 -4.44 13.19 27.01
CA LYS A 503 -5.07 13.55 25.73
C LYS A 503 -4.94 12.49 24.66
N ASN A 504 -4.39 11.31 24.98
CA ASN A 504 -4.49 10.17 24.08
C ASN A 504 -5.89 9.57 24.18
N ASN A 505 -6.44 9.12 23.06
CA ASN A 505 -7.78 8.55 23.05
C ASN A 505 -7.89 7.23 23.84
N ALA A 506 -6.79 6.54 24.10
CA ALA A 506 -6.76 5.31 24.88
C ALA A 506 -6.59 5.54 26.40
N ASP A 507 -6.41 6.80 26.81
CA ASP A 507 -6.13 7.13 28.21
C ASP A 507 -7.32 6.91 29.17
N CYS A 508 -7.05 6.60 30.44
CA CYS A 508 -5.73 6.32 31.01
C CYS A 508 -5.36 4.83 30.85
N VAL A 509 -4.11 4.54 30.52
CA VAL A 509 -3.60 3.16 30.45
C VAL A 509 -3.51 2.55 31.85
N ARG A 510 -4.11 1.37 32.06
CA ARG A 510 -4.38 0.78 33.38
C ARG A 510 -3.22 0.02 34.03
N ASP A 511 -2.07 -0.12 33.37
CA ASP A 511 -0.91 -0.76 34.01
C ASP A 511 -0.32 0.11 35.12
N MET A 512 0.32 -0.53 36.08
CA MET A 512 0.85 0.13 37.29
C MET A 512 1.85 1.23 36.97
N VAL A 513 2.71 1.04 35.96
CA VAL A 513 3.79 1.98 35.63
C VAL A 513 3.19 3.24 35.01
N SER A 514 2.24 3.10 34.08
CA SER A 514 1.51 4.22 33.49
C SER A 514 0.65 4.96 34.52
N GLN A 515 -0.05 4.23 35.39
CA GLN A 515 -0.90 4.83 36.43
C GLN A 515 -0.07 5.64 37.45
N ALA A 516 1.13 5.20 37.79
CA ALA A 516 2.01 5.94 38.70
C ALA A 516 2.61 7.22 38.06
N ALA A 517 2.62 7.32 36.73
CA ALA A 517 3.24 8.42 35.99
C ALA A 517 2.27 9.59 35.68
N VAL A 518 0.96 9.38 35.78
CA VAL A 518 -0.04 10.42 35.46
C VAL A 518 -0.40 11.27 36.67
N ALA A 519 -0.67 12.55 36.45
CA ALA A 519 -1.07 13.47 37.52
C ALA A 519 -2.50 13.21 38.04
N HIS A 520 -3.35 12.60 37.22
CA HIS A 520 -4.71 12.20 37.58
C HIS A 520 -5.21 11.05 36.68
N HIS A 521 -6.23 10.35 37.15
CA HIS A 521 -6.71 9.09 36.56
C HIS A 521 -8.02 9.24 35.77
N HIS A 522 -8.14 10.32 35.00
CA HIS A 522 -9.26 10.55 34.08
C HIS A 522 -8.73 11.15 32.79
N ARG A 523 -9.42 10.86 31.67
CA ARG A 523 -9.10 11.35 30.32
C ARG A 523 -9.56 12.81 30.16
N ASP A 524 -8.71 13.64 29.57
CA ASP A 524 -8.97 15.07 29.32
C ASP A 524 -9.51 15.38 27.92
N LEU A 525 -9.46 14.39 27.02
CA LEU A 525 -9.81 14.56 25.61
C LEU A 525 -11.22 15.10 25.40
N GLU A 526 -12.19 14.66 26.20
CA GLU A 526 -13.55 15.18 26.19
C GLU A 526 -13.59 16.66 26.58
N ALA A 527 -12.94 17.03 27.68
CA ALA A 527 -12.93 18.40 28.18
C ALA A 527 -12.21 19.36 27.21
N LEU A 528 -11.18 18.87 26.52
CA LEU A 528 -10.51 19.58 25.43
C LEU A 528 -11.46 19.77 24.22
N GLY A 529 -12.19 18.73 23.82
CA GLY A 529 -13.16 18.83 22.75
C GLY A 529 -14.27 19.84 23.05
N ASP A 530 -14.77 19.88 24.30
CA ASP A 530 -15.75 20.88 24.73
C ASP A 530 -15.20 22.31 24.64
N TYR A 531 -13.93 22.50 25.03
CA TYR A 531 -13.25 23.79 24.90
C TYR A 531 -13.18 24.27 23.45
N LEU A 532 -12.85 23.38 22.50
CA LEU A 532 -12.79 23.70 21.07
C LEU A 532 -14.17 24.06 20.50
N LEU A 533 -15.21 23.30 20.86
CA LEU A 533 -16.59 23.62 20.46
C LEU A 533 -17.06 24.98 21.02
N ASP A 534 -16.71 25.27 22.27
CA ASP A 534 -17.02 26.55 22.90
C ASP A 534 -16.26 27.71 22.25
N TYR A 535 -15.01 27.49 21.86
CA TYR A 535 -14.23 28.46 21.09
C TYR A 535 -14.94 28.83 19.79
N TYR A 536 -15.36 27.84 18.99
CA TYR A 536 -16.04 28.11 17.73
C TYR A 536 -17.41 28.75 17.91
N THR A 537 -18.16 28.35 18.93
CA THR A 537 -19.43 28.99 19.28
C THR A 537 -19.24 30.49 19.56
N ARG A 538 -18.20 30.85 20.34
CA ARG A 538 -17.84 32.25 20.60
C ARG A 538 -17.40 32.97 19.32
N ALA A 539 -16.59 32.32 18.47
CA ALA A 539 -16.13 32.91 17.21
C ALA A 539 -17.29 33.21 16.26
N VAL A 540 -18.23 32.27 16.10
CA VAL A 540 -19.46 32.42 15.30
C VAL A 540 -20.32 33.57 15.82
N LYS A 541 -20.53 33.64 17.15
CA LYS A 541 -21.27 34.73 17.79
C LYS A 541 -20.61 36.09 17.55
N LYS A 542 -19.29 36.18 17.76
CA LYS A 542 -18.50 37.42 17.53
C LYS A 542 -18.55 37.88 16.08
N ALA A 543 -18.58 36.94 15.13
CA ALA A 543 -18.71 37.24 13.70
C ALA A 543 -20.14 37.64 13.27
N ARG A 544 -21.13 37.53 14.16
CA ARG A 544 -22.58 37.68 13.89
C ARG A 544 -23.09 36.66 12.85
N MET A 545 -22.60 35.42 12.97
CA MET A 545 -22.91 34.31 12.07
C MET A 545 -23.78 33.22 12.73
N THR A 546 -24.32 33.49 13.93
CA THR A 546 -25.23 32.59 14.64
C THR A 546 -26.42 32.19 13.76
N GLY A 547 -26.74 30.91 13.71
CA GLY A 547 -27.80 30.35 12.86
C GLY A 547 -27.41 30.18 11.38
N LYS A 548 -26.24 30.69 10.95
CA LYS A 548 -25.72 30.51 9.57
C LYS A 548 -24.54 29.55 9.54
N ALA A 549 -23.54 29.82 10.38
CA ALA A 549 -22.46 28.88 10.65
C ALA A 549 -22.88 27.90 11.75
N LEU A 550 -22.47 26.64 11.61
CA LEU A 550 -22.89 25.56 12.49
C LEU A 550 -21.69 24.97 13.22
N VAL A 551 -21.84 24.69 14.50
CA VAL A 551 -20.82 24.08 15.35
C VAL A 551 -21.42 22.81 15.95
N GLY A 552 -20.72 21.70 15.83
CA GLY A 552 -21.20 20.41 16.29
C GLY A 552 -20.12 19.35 16.30
N ASP A 553 -20.53 18.11 16.56
CA ASP A 553 -19.67 16.95 16.58
C ASP A 553 -20.26 15.77 15.79
N LEU A 554 -19.41 14.77 15.56
CA LEU A 554 -19.71 13.52 14.87
C LEU A 554 -19.39 12.37 15.83
N PRO A 555 -20.32 11.99 16.72
CA PRO A 555 -20.07 10.94 17.71
C PRO A 555 -19.96 9.56 17.04
N PHE A 556 -19.04 8.73 17.55
CA PHE A 556 -18.88 7.34 17.15
C PHE A 556 -18.37 6.47 18.31
N THR A 557 -18.55 5.16 18.16
CA THR A 557 -18.07 4.16 19.13
C THR A 557 -16.90 3.42 18.53
N TRP A 558 -15.90 3.16 19.35
CA TRP A 558 -14.81 2.26 19.05
C TRP A 558 -15.33 0.84 18.90
N ARG A 559 -14.93 0.14 17.82
CA ARG A 559 -15.15 -1.31 17.68
C ARG A 559 -13.84 -2.00 17.31
N THR A 560 -13.49 -3.03 18.07
CA THR A 560 -12.28 -3.84 17.89
C THR A 560 -12.64 -5.30 17.91
N ASP A 561 -11.87 -6.09 17.16
CA ASP A 561 -11.98 -7.55 17.19
C ASP A 561 -11.21 -8.19 18.34
N PHE A 562 -10.35 -7.42 18.99
CA PHE A 562 -9.49 -7.85 20.10
C PHE A 562 -9.83 -7.10 21.39
N ASN A 563 -9.64 -7.78 22.53
CA ASN A 563 -9.83 -7.17 23.83
C ASN A 563 -8.58 -6.37 24.25
N PHE A 564 -8.76 -5.06 24.39
CA PHE A 564 -7.73 -4.09 24.75
C PHE A 564 -7.95 -3.57 26.18
N SER A 565 -8.07 -4.50 27.14
CA SER A 565 -8.45 -4.20 28.54
C SER A 565 -7.49 -3.25 29.26
N LEU A 566 -6.26 -3.10 28.76
CA LEU A 566 -5.25 -2.19 29.27
C LEU A 566 -5.60 -0.70 29.03
N PHE A 567 -6.37 -0.39 27.99
CA PHE A 567 -6.60 0.98 27.53
C PHE A 567 -7.94 1.51 28.07
N GLY A 568 -7.89 2.30 29.14
CA GLY A 568 -9.06 2.73 29.90
C GLY A 568 -10.06 3.53 29.07
N GLY A 569 -9.59 4.43 28.19
CA GLY A 569 -10.47 5.25 27.36
C GLY A 569 -11.30 4.41 26.39
N TRP A 570 -10.71 3.35 25.85
CA TRP A 570 -11.40 2.44 24.94
C TRP A 570 -12.35 1.51 25.66
N LEU A 571 -11.96 1.03 26.83
CA LEU A 571 -12.83 0.19 27.65
C LEU A 571 -14.10 0.98 28.01
N ASN A 572 -13.94 2.21 28.50
CA ASN A 572 -15.06 3.11 28.82
C ASN A 572 -15.94 3.38 27.59
N ASN A 573 -15.35 3.53 26.42
CA ASN A 573 -16.08 3.72 25.16
C ASN A 573 -16.92 2.47 24.79
N GLN A 574 -16.31 1.28 24.88
CA GLN A 574 -16.95 0.01 24.56
C GLN A 574 -18.05 -0.38 25.56
N GLU A 575 -17.88 -0.01 26.83
CA GLU A 575 -18.87 -0.20 27.90
C GLU A 575 -19.99 0.86 27.86
N GLY A 576 -19.90 1.84 26.95
CA GLY A 576 -20.92 2.88 26.77
C GLY A 576 -20.87 4.00 27.81
N HIS A 577 -19.80 4.08 28.60
CA HIS A 577 -19.56 5.17 29.54
C HIS A 577 -19.13 6.46 28.83
N THR A 578 -18.47 6.35 27.68
CA THR A 578 -18.04 7.49 26.84
C THR A 578 -18.27 7.20 25.35
N HIS A 579 -17.95 8.17 24.49
CA HIS A 579 -17.90 7.99 23.03
C HIS A 579 -16.76 8.84 22.45
N GLU A 580 -16.30 8.47 21.26
CA GLU A 580 -15.37 9.31 20.50
C GLU A 580 -16.17 10.32 19.67
N ARG A 581 -15.55 11.45 19.31
CA ARG A 581 -16.20 12.48 18.50
C ARG A 581 -15.21 13.26 17.66
N ASP A 582 -15.46 13.34 16.35
CA ASP A 582 -14.82 14.38 15.53
C ASP A 582 -15.58 15.69 15.74
N LEU A 583 -14.87 16.81 15.79
CA LEU A 583 -15.47 18.14 15.97
C LEU A 583 -15.56 18.84 14.62
N ILE A 584 -16.63 19.58 14.36
CA ILE A 584 -16.84 20.23 13.07
C ILE A 584 -17.44 21.64 13.21
N LEU A 585 -16.83 22.60 12.52
CA LEU A 585 -17.39 23.92 12.24
C LEU A 585 -17.69 24.03 10.74
N VAL A 586 -18.96 24.27 10.40
CA VAL A 586 -19.41 24.53 9.03
C VAL A 586 -19.56 26.04 8.83
N ILE A 587 -18.70 26.61 7.97
CA ILE A 587 -18.72 28.03 7.58
C ILE A 587 -19.35 28.15 6.19
N PRO A 588 -20.47 28.89 6.04
CA PRO A 588 -21.21 28.88 4.80
C PRO A 588 -20.52 29.68 3.68
N GLY A 589 -20.53 29.14 2.46
CA GLY A 589 -20.21 29.87 1.23
C GLY A 589 -21.45 30.26 0.43
N ARG A 590 -21.22 30.77 -0.78
CA ARG A 590 -22.31 31.06 -1.73
C ARG A 590 -23.02 29.80 -2.21
N ASP A 591 -22.30 28.69 -2.36
CA ASP A 591 -22.84 27.39 -2.72
C ASP A 591 -22.71 26.39 -1.57
N ARG A 592 -23.84 26.17 -0.86
CA ARG A 592 -23.94 25.25 0.29
C ARG A 592 -23.91 23.77 -0.10
N LYS A 593 -24.01 23.43 -1.40
CA LYS A 593 -23.98 22.03 -1.88
C LYS A 593 -22.56 21.50 -2.04
N ARG A 594 -21.55 22.36 -1.86
CA ARG A 594 -20.13 22.02 -1.99
C ARG A 594 -19.40 22.45 -0.74
N ALA A 595 -18.36 21.71 -0.38
CA ALA A 595 -17.49 22.05 0.74
C ALA A 595 -16.02 21.76 0.43
N VAL A 596 -15.14 22.54 1.04
CA VAL A 596 -13.73 22.19 1.23
C VAL A 596 -13.53 21.84 2.70
N ILE A 597 -12.86 20.72 2.97
CA ILE A 597 -12.52 20.30 4.33
C ILE A 597 -11.09 20.75 4.63
N MET A 598 -10.91 21.41 5.77
CA MET A 598 -9.62 21.67 6.40
C MET A 598 -9.62 20.92 7.73
N SER A 599 -8.62 20.08 7.95
CA SER A 599 -8.62 19.12 9.05
C SER A 599 -7.26 19.02 9.75
N ASP A 600 -7.30 18.67 11.02
CA ASP A 600 -6.20 18.20 11.87
C ASP A 600 -6.71 17.03 12.73
N HIS A 601 -5.94 16.62 13.74
CA HIS A 601 -6.44 15.85 14.89
C HIS A 601 -6.09 16.57 16.20
N TYR A 602 -6.85 16.31 17.26
CA TYR A 602 -6.68 17.00 18.56
C TYR A 602 -6.31 16.07 19.72
N ASP A 603 -6.31 14.75 19.51
CA ASP A 603 -5.66 13.77 20.39
C ASP A 603 -4.14 13.76 20.19
N THR A 604 -3.41 13.19 21.15
CA THR A 604 -1.93 13.13 21.12
C THR A 604 -1.39 11.71 21.25
N ALA A 605 -0.24 11.44 20.64
CA ALA A 605 0.51 10.19 20.79
C ALA A 605 0.95 9.90 22.22
N TYR A 606 1.37 8.67 22.47
CA TYR A 606 2.19 8.34 23.64
C TYR A 606 3.67 8.73 23.45
N MET A 607 4.28 9.22 24.52
CA MET A 607 5.70 9.61 24.56
C MET A 607 6.62 8.40 24.50
N GLU A 608 7.33 8.24 23.37
CA GLU A 608 8.23 7.11 23.13
C GLU A 608 9.46 7.12 24.05
N ASP A 609 9.99 8.30 24.36
CA ASP A 609 11.10 8.52 25.28
C ASP A 609 10.74 8.17 26.74
N HIS A 610 9.49 8.39 27.15
CA HIS A 610 8.99 7.90 28.43
C HIS A 610 8.75 6.39 28.46
N PHE A 611 8.39 5.79 27.32
CA PHE A 611 8.09 4.36 27.23
C PHE A 611 9.34 3.48 27.09
N SER A 612 10.27 3.84 26.20
CA SER A 612 11.40 2.99 25.82
C SER A 612 12.45 2.87 26.95
N LYS A 613 12.43 1.74 27.67
CA LYS A 613 13.39 1.44 28.76
C LYS A 613 14.85 1.49 28.30
N GLU A 614 15.12 1.06 27.07
CA GLU A 614 16.47 1.10 26.47
C GLU A 614 17.02 2.52 26.30
N HIS A 615 16.14 3.52 26.29
CA HIS A 615 16.48 4.94 26.14
C HIS A 615 16.31 5.74 27.45
N GLY A 616 16.24 5.05 28.61
CA GLY A 616 16.07 5.68 29.92
C GLY A 616 14.61 5.94 30.31
N GLY A 617 13.65 5.48 29.50
CA GLY A 617 12.22 5.51 29.84
C GLY A 617 11.85 4.53 30.96
N THR A 618 10.63 4.66 31.46
CA THR A 618 10.10 3.84 32.56
C THR A 618 9.28 2.65 32.08
N GLY A 619 8.82 2.67 30.83
CA GLY A 619 7.77 1.77 30.33
C GLY A 619 6.36 2.36 30.44
N ALA A 620 6.22 3.57 31.00
CA ALA A 620 4.93 4.26 31.10
C ALA A 620 4.43 4.71 29.73
N ARG A 621 3.13 4.55 29.49
CA ARG A 621 2.41 5.15 28.36
C ARG A 621 1.77 6.45 28.83
N VAL A 622 2.42 7.57 28.55
CA VAL A 622 1.97 8.91 28.93
C VAL A 622 1.76 9.73 27.68
N ALA A 623 0.61 10.39 27.57
CA ALA A 623 0.28 11.22 26.42
C ALA A 623 1.28 12.36 26.26
N ALA A 624 1.67 12.65 25.02
CA ALA A 624 2.53 13.77 24.68
C ALA A 624 1.80 15.10 24.89
N ALA A 625 2.59 16.15 25.13
CA ALA A 625 2.06 17.52 25.21
C ALA A 625 1.43 17.96 23.88
N GLY A 626 1.93 17.46 22.75
CA GLY A 626 1.34 17.60 21.41
C GLY A 626 1.52 18.96 20.73
N ALA A 627 2.58 19.69 21.06
CA ALA A 627 2.78 21.06 20.55
C ALA A 627 2.91 21.10 19.02
N ASP A 628 3.75 20.24 18.45
CA ASP A 628 3.92 20.04 17.02
C ASP A 628 2.92 19.02 16.46
N ASP A 629 2.64 17.95 17.22
CA ASP A 629 1.74 16.83 16.88
C ASP A 629 0.54 16.73 17.86
N ASN A 630 -0.54 17.49 17.66
CA ASN A 630 -0.81 18.33 16.50
C ASN A 630 -1.48 19.68 16.84
N TYR A 631 -1.22 20.22 18.04
CA TYR A 631 -1.80 21.50 18.46
C TYR A 631 -1.32 22.70 17.66
N SER A 632 -0.21 22.57 16.94
CA SER A 632 0.19 23.50 15.90
C SER A 632 -0.90 23.63 14.82
N ALA A 633 -1.39 22.52 14.27
CA ALA A 633 -2.48 22.52 13.31
C ALA A 633 -3.81 22.96 13.92
N THR A 634 -4.11 22.50 15.14
CA THR A 634 -5.32 22.93 15.88
C THR A 634 -5.35 24.43 16.08
N ALA A 635 -4.23 25.02 16.51
CA ALA A 635 -4.10 26.46 16.68
C ALA A 635 -4.26 27.20 15.34
N ALA A 636 -3.71 26.66 14.24
CA ALA A 636 -3.86 27.25 12.91
C ALA A 636 -5.34 27.30 12.50
N MET A 637 -6.08 26.22 12.72
CA MET A 637 -7.52 26.13 12.41
C MET A 637 -8.36 27.05 13.29
N MET A 638 -8.09 27.08 14.59
CA MET A 638 -8.74 28.00 15.52
C MET A 638 -8.58 29.45 15.06
N LEU A 639 -7.35 29.87 14.73
CA LEU A 639 -7.07 31.25 14.31
C LEU A 639 -7.53 31.56 12.88
N ALA A 640 -7.70 30.55 12.03
CA ALA A 640 -8.28 30.72 10.69
C ALA A 640 -9.81 30.92 10.72
N ALA A 641 -10.52 30.34 11.70
CA ALA A 641 -11.98 30.41 11.76
C ALA A 641 -12.54 31.86 11.74
N PRO A 642 -12.05 32.82 12.55
CA PRO A 642 -12.50 34.21 12.46
C PRO A 642 -12.30 34.85 11.07
N ILE A 643 -11.21 34.48 10.38
CA ILE A 643 -10.88 34.99 9.04
C ILE A 643 -11.90 34.44 8.03
N PHE A 644 -12.16 33.14 8.05
CA PHE A 644 -13.14 32.51 7.16
C PHE A 644 -14.57 32.97 7.44
N LEU A 645 -14.96 33.15 8.71
CA LEU A 645 -16.25 33.72 9.07
C LEU A 645 -16.42 35.14 8.51
N LYS A 646 -15.37 35.97 8.55
CA LYS A 646 -15.37 37.30 7.94
C LYS A 646 -15.52 37.23 6.42
N LEU A 647 -14.79 36.33 5.75
CA LEU A 647 -14.88 36.13 4.30
C LEU A 647 -16.27 35.61 3.88
N SER A 648 -16.85 34.70 4.67
CA SER A 648 -18.21 34.19 4.49
C SER A 648 -19.24 35.32 4.54
N ARG A 649 -19.16 36.17 5.58
CA ARG A 649 -20.03 37.35 5.72
C ARG A 649 -19.89 38.34 4.56
N GLN A 650 -18.68 38.44 3.98
CA GLN A 650 -18.41 39.27 2.80
C GLN A 650 -18.83 38.58 1.48
N GLY A 651 -19.40 37.38 1.54
CA GLY A 651 -19.78 36.62 0.35
C GLY A 651 -18.60 36.19 -0.52
N LYS A 652 -17.38 36.14 0.02
CA LYS A 652 -16.15 35.83 -0.73
C LYS A 652 -15.86 34.34 -0.88
N LEU A 653 -16.51 33.50 -0.06
CA LEU A 653 -16.37 32.04 -0.15
C LEU A 653 -17.28 31.48 -1.24
N ALA A 654 -16.71 30.75 -2.20
CA ALA A 654 -17.46 30.15 -3.29
C ALA A 654 -18.35 28.98 -2.81
N CYS A 655 -17.87 28.21 -1.85
CA CYS A 655 -18.54 27.06 -1.25
C CYS A 655 -18.28 27.02 0.25
N ASP A 656 -18.90 26.08 0.97
CA ASP A 656 -18.68 25.93 2.41
C ASP A 656 -17.22 25.58 2.71
N ILE A 657 -16.74 26.04 3.87
CA ILE A 657 -15.48 25.57 4.47
C ILE A 657 -15.86 24.81 5.74
N TRP A 658 -15.40 23.58 5.85
CA TRP A 658 -15.54 22.77 7.05
C TRP A 658 -14.19 22.71 7.76
N LEU A 659 -14.15 23.16 9.00
CA LEU A 659 -13.01 22.95 9.89
C LEU A 659 -13.32 21.71 10.72
N VAL A 660 -12.52 20.66 10.58
CA VAL A 660 -12.74 19.37 11.23
C VAL A 660 -11.56 19.00 12.13
N HIS A 661 -11.82 18.81 13.42
CA HIS A 661 -10.82 18.22 14.33
C HIS A 661 -11.13 16.74 14.51
N LEU A 662 -10.26 15.89 13.99
CA LEU A 662 -10.38 14.45 14.10
C LEU A 662 -9.91 13.98 15.48
N THR A 663 -10.45 12.85 15.92
CA THR A 663 -9.90 12.15 17.09
C THR A 663 -9.51 10.72 16.75
N GLY A 664 -8.56 10.18 17.51
CA GLY A 664 -8.05 8.84 17.31
C GLY A 664 -7.24 8.74 16.02
N GLU A 665 -6.48 9.78 15.68
CA GLU A 665 -5.42 9.66 14.68
C GLU A 665 -4.36 8.69 15.19
N GLU A 666 -3.99 8.89 16.46
CA GLU A 666 -2.79 8.35 17.06
C GLU A 666 -2.90 6.88 17.41
N PHE A 667 -1.77 6.20 17.56
CA PHE A 667 -1.81 4.86 18.15
C PHE A 667 -2.35 4.95 19.59
N PRO A 668 -3.26 4.05 20.00
CA PRO A 668 -3.61 2.80 19.32
C PRO A 668 -4.83 2.87 18.37
N ALA A 669 -5.43 4.05 18.21
CA ALA A 669 -6.60 4.37 17.39
C ALA A 669 -6.41 4.22 15.89
N ASP A 670 -5.28 4.72 15.40
CA ASP A 670 -4.88 4.58 14.00
C ASP A 670 -5.97 5.07 13.04
N CYS A 671 -6.16 6.39 13.05
CA CYS A 671 -7.07 7.13 12.18
C CYS A 671 -8.56 6.76 12.32
N LEU A 672 -9.03 6.41 13.53
CA LEU A 672 -10.42 5.99 13.74
C LEU A 672 -11.44 7.08 13.38
N GLY A 673 -11.21 8.34 13.80
CA GLY A 673 -12.06 9.47 13.44
C GLY A 673 -12.07 9.76 11.93
N ALA A 674 -10.89 9.75 11.31
CA ALA A 674 -10.77 9.86 9.85
C ALA A 674 -11.55 8.75 9.12
N ARG A 675 -11.46 7.50 9.57
CA ARG A 675 -12.20 6.36 9.01
C ARG A 675 -13.70 6.56 9.16
N HIS A 676 -14.16 7.00 10.34
CA HIS A 676 -15.57 7.29 10.58
C HIS A 676 -16.08 8.40 9.66
N LEU A 677 -15.42 9.56 9.59
CA LEU A 677 -15.79 10.65 8.70
C LEU A 677 -15.83 10.21 7.22
N CYS A 678 -14.78 9.51 6.77
CA CYS A 678 -14.70 9.03 5.38
C CYS A 678 -15.82 8.05 5.06
N GLN A 679 -16.11 7.10 5.96
CA GLN A 679 -17.22 6.16 5.78
C GLN A 679 -18.55 6.91 5.61
N ARG A 680 -18.85 7.85 6.51
CA ARG A 680 -20.10 8.64 6.46
C ARG A 680 -20.23 9.48 5.19
N LEU A 681 -19.12 10.04 4.71
CA LEU A 681 -19.07 10.79 3.45
C LEU A 681 -19.33 9.88 2.25
N VAL A 682 -18.68 8.72 2.18
CA VAL A 682 -18.81 7.76 1.08
C VAL A 682 -20.21 7.14 1.04
N GLU A 683 -20.77 6.80 2.20
CA GLU A 683 -22.11 6.22 2.32
C GLU A 683 -23.24 7.25 2.18
N GLY A 684 -22.93 8.54 2.18
CA GLY A 684 -23.95 9.60 2.15
C GLY A 684 -24.82 9.59 3.41
N THR A 685 -24.24 9.32 4.58
CA THR A 685 -24.94 9.23 5.87
C THR A 685 -24.47 10.25 6.90
N LEU A 686 -23.67 11.24 6.48
CA LEU A 686 -23.08 12.24 7.37
C LEU A 686 -24.14 13.14 8.02
N LYS A 687 -24.32 12.97 9.33
CA LYS A 687 -25.18 13.80 10.18
C LYS A 687 -24.37 14.35 11.35
N MET A 688 -24.37 15.67 11.48
CA MET A 688 -23.68 16.40 12.54
C MET A 688 -24.61 16.63 13.72
N ARG A 689 -24.17 16.37 14.95
CA ARG A 689 -24.92 16.69 16.17
C ARG A 689 -24.55 18.10 16.63
N LEU A 690 -25.54 18.96 16.76
CA LEU A 690 -25.39 20.32 17.28
C LEU A 690 -25.34 20.31 18.81
N ARG A 691 -24.89 21.43 19.41
CA ARG A 691 -24.85 21.64 20.87
C ARG A 691 -26.20 21.42 21.57
N ASP A 692 -27.32 21.64 20.88
CA ASP A 692 -28.68 21.41 21.40
C ASP A 692 -29.18 19.98 21.18
N GLY A 693 -28.31 19.07 20.73
CA GLY A 693 -28.62 17.67 20.44
C GLY A 693 -29.27 17.42 19.09
N ARG A 694 -29.69 18.47 18.36
CA ARG A 694 -30.31 18.28 17.03
C ARG A 694 -29.30 17.77 16.01
N LEU A 695 -29.77 16.91 15.13
CA LEU A 695 -28.99 16.42 14.00
C LEU A 695 -29.16 17.34 12.79
N HIS A 696 -28.06 17.74 12.18
CA HIS A 696 -28.00 18.47 10.92
C HIS A 696 -27.44 17.57 9.82
N ASP A 697 -28.17 17.44 8.72
CA ASP A 697 -27.81 16.56 7.62
C ASP A 697 -26.83 17.24 6.65
N LEU A 698 -25.62 16.68 6.53
CA LEU A 698 -24.58 17.14 5.62
C LEU A 698 -24.36 16.18 4.44
N SER A 699 -25.10 15.06 4.38
CA SER A 699 -24.90 13.95 3.43
C SER A 699 -24.93 14.35 1.96
N LYS A 700 -25.70 15.40 1.61
CA LYS A 700 -25.84 15.89 0.23
C LYS A 700 -24.72 16.84 -0.20
N THR A 701 -23.77 17.14 0.68
CA THR A 701 -22.68 18.08 0.38
C THR A 701 -21.56 17.37 -0.37
N ARG A 702 -21.18 17.89 -1.54
CA ARG A 702 -20.06 17.37 -2.32
C ARG A 702 -18.74 17.99 -1.87
N VAL A 703 -17.86 17.19 -1.28
CA VAL A 703 -16.49 17.59 -0.95
C VAL A 703 -15.69 17.85 -2.23
N GLN A 704 -15.10 19.05 -2.35
CA GLN A 704 -14.29 19.49 -3.50
C GLN A 704 -12.80 19.25 -3.30
N GLY A 705 -12.35 19.22 -2.04
CA GLY A 705 -10.97 19.05 -1.67
C GLY A 705 -10.84 18.91 -0.16
N VAL A 706 -9.76 18.27 0.27
CA VAL A 706 -9.40 18.05 1.67
C VAL A 706 -7.98 18.54 1.88
N TYR A 707 -7.77 19.36 2.90
CA TYR A 707 -6.46 19.83 3.35
C TYR A 707 -6.27 19.32 4.77
N VAL A 708 -5.31 18.41 4.96
CA VAL A 708 -4.96 17.88 6.29
C VAL A 708 -3.67 18.54 6.73
N ALA A 709 -3.70 19.18 7.89
CA ALA A 709 -2.54 19.78 8.54
C ALA A 709 -2.09 18.86 9.66
N ASP A 710 -0.80 18.52 9.62
CA ASP A 710 -0.18 17.56 10.53
C ASP A 710 1.29 17.92 10.69
N MET A 711 1.80 17.83 11.93
CA MET A 711 3.17 18.16 12.34
C MET A 711 3.68 19.49 11.74
N ILE A 712 2.88 20.55 11.81
CA ILE A 712 3.26 21.87 11.29
C ILE A 712 4.03 22.69 12.34
N ALA A 713 4.78 23.69 11.88
CA ALA A 713 5.63 24.53 12.74
C ALA A 713 6.76 23.78 13.49
N HIS A 714 7.12 22.58 13.03
CA HIS A 714 8.37 21.92 13.40
C HIS A 714 9.54 22.69 12.76
N ASN A 715 10.44 23.24 13.58
CA ASN A 715 11.75 23.68 13.08
C ASN A 715 12.63 22.45 12.91
N ASN A 716 13.13 22.24 11.69
CA ASN A 716 14.23 21.29 11.41
C ASN A 716 15.54 21.78 12.01
#